data_AF-A0A8X7ZFI7-F1
#
_entry.id   AF-A0A8X7ZFI7-F1
#
_cell.length_a   1.000
_cell.length_b   1.000
_cell.length_c   1.000
_cell.angle_alpha   90.00
_cell.angle_beta   90.00
_cell.angle_gamma   90.00
#
_symmetry.space_group_name_H-M   'P 1'
#
loop_
_entity.id
_entity.type
_entity.pdbx_description
1 polymer ?
#
loop_
_entity_poly.entity_id
_entity_poly.type
_entity_poly.pdbx_seq_one_letter_code
_entity_poly.pdbx_strand_id
1 'polypeptide(L)'
;MAYAYWKANKHQERAVFDLYFRKNPFGGEYTVFAGLEECIRLIANFKFTEDDISFIRESLPGSCEDGFFDYLRGLDCSEVEVYAIAEGSVVFPKVPLLRIEGPIAVAQLLETPLVNLINFASLVATNAARHRFVAGKSKSLLEFGLRRAQGPDGGISASKYCYLGGFDATRSMVLILPSGKGPKTETGSFFKAVETILVYKINVHEFDLEREYEPPLQKKCFIFTYAYWHMVPKLAKGSNVAAGRLFGIPLRGTHSHAFVSSYMVGLVSPSSKLSSGLQSPDEIIDKSLQSADGSSSCEDFVSSVQTWINKIQCSNSLRGIFGETNQSELAAFTSYALAFPRSFLALVDTYDVMRSGIPNFCAVALALNDLGYKAAGIRLDSGDLAYLSCEARKFFGAIEKEFGVPGFGKMGITASNDLNEETLDALNKQGHEVDSYGIGTYLVTCYAQAALGCVFKLVEINNQPRIKLSEDVSRLYGREGYPLVDIMTGENEPSPKLIGVNMLKFLTWYFGETNQSELAAFTSYALAFPRSFLALVDTYDVSVVFASRYKAAGIRLDSGDLAYLSCEARKFFGAIEKEFGVPGFGKMGITASNDLNEETLDALNKQGHEVDSYGIGTYLVTCYAQAALGCVFKLVEINNQPRIKLSEDVSKVSIPCKKRSYRLYGREGYPLVDIMTGENEPSPKVGERILCRHPFNESKRAYVVPQQVEELLKCYWPGSSDKPREDLPPLKDIRDSCIKQLERMRPDHMRKLNPTPYKVSVSAKLYDFIHFLWLNEAPVGELQ
;
A
#
# COMPACT_ATOMS: atom_id res chain seq x y z
N MET A 1 8.82 12.19 -16.92
CA MET A 1 7.57 11.86 -17.65
C MET A 1 6.71 13.09 -17.87
N ALA A 2 6.18 13.74 -16.83
CA ALA A 2 5.31 14.93 -17.01
C ALA A 2 5.94 16.03 -17.89
N TYR A 3 7.21 16.36 -17.66
CA TYR A 3 7.96 17.29 -18.52
C TYR A 3 8.08 16.80 -19.98
N ALA A 4 8.34 15.51 -20.19
CA ALA A 4 8.45 14.95 -21.54
C ALA A 4 7.11 15.04 -22.29
N TYR A 5 5.98 14.76 -21.63
CA TYR A 5 4.66 15.00 -22.22
C TYR A 5 4.41 16.49 -22.51
N TRP A 6 4.85 17.37 -21.62
CA TRP A 6 4.68 18.81 -21.80
C TRP A 6 5.48 19.31 -23.00
N LYS A 7 6.75 18.93 -23.09
CA LYS A 7 7.65 19.26 -24.21
C LYS A 7 7.18 18.68 -25.54
N ALA A 8 6.62 17.47 -25.53
CA ALA A 8 6.00 16.87 -26.70
C ALA A 8 4.60 17.44 -27.03
N ASN A 9 4.09 18.40 -26.24
CA ASN A 9 2.74 18.95 -26.34
C ASN A 9 1.61 17.88 -26.24
N LYS A 10 1.87 16.76 -25.57
CA LYS A 10 0.92 15.65 -25.35
C LYS A 10 0.27 15.68 -23.96
N HIS A 11 0.72 16.58 -23.07
CA HIS A 11 0.32 16.62 -21.66
C HIS A 11 -1.20 16.76 -21.42
N GLN A 12 -1.94 17.31 -22.38
CA GLN A 12 -3.40 17.47 -22.35
C GLN A 12 -4.18 16.34 -23.03
N GLU A 13 -3.51 15.35 -23.63
CA GLU A 13 -4.19 14.21 -24.24
C GLU A 13 -5.02 13.47 -23.19
N ARG A 14 -6.27 13.11 -23.56
CA ARG A 14 -7.18 12.47 -22.63
C ARG A 14 -6.84 11.00 -22.51
N ALA A 15 -6.46 10.56 -21.32
CA ALA A 15 -6.07 9.20 -21.02
C ALA A 15 -7.02 8.53 -20.02
N VAL A 16 -7.09 7.20 -20.09
CA VAL A 16 -7.82 6.34 -19.16
C VAL A 16 -6.84 5.35 -18.54
N PHE A 17 -6.79 5.33 -17.21
CA PHE A 17 -5.98 4.41 -16.44
C PHE A 17 -6.86 3.55 -15.54
N ASP A 18 -6.55 2.25 -15.45
CA ASP A 18 -7.15 1.36 -14.46
C ASP A 18 -6.13 1.02 -13.36
N LEU A 19 -6.58 1.10 -12.10
CA LEU A 19 -5.88 0.62 -10.93
C LEU A 19 -6.49 -0.72 -10.49
N TYR A 20 -5.71 -1.78 -10.47
CA TYR A 20 -6.14 -3.11 -10.02
C TYR A 20 -4.99 -3.85 -9.32
N PHE A 21 -5.22 -5.04 -8.79
CA PHE A 21 -4.18 -5.89 -8.20
C PHE A 21 -4.09 -7.24 -8.93
N ARG A 22 -2.93 -7.89 -8.86
CA ARG A 22 -2.66 -9.11 -9.66
C ARG A 22 -3.05 -10.42 -8.96
N LYS A 23 -2.98 -10.47 -7.62
CA LYS A 23 -3.23 -11.67 -6.81
C LYS A 23 -3.86 -11.29 -5.48
N ASN A 24 -4.80 -12.10 -4.99
CA ASN A 24 -5.33 -11.93 -3.65
C ASN A 24 -4.21 -12.11 -2.60
N PRO A 25 -4.24 -11.37 -1.47
CA PRO A 25 -3.20 -11.42 -0.47
C PRO A 25 -3.37 -12.63 0.47
N PHE A 26 -2.32 -12.95 1.21
CA PHE A 26 -2.32 -13.96 2.30
C PHE A 26 -2.73 -15.37 1.84
N GLY A 27 -2.51 -15.70 0.57
CA GLY A 27 -2.94 -16.97 -0.04
C GLY A 27 -4.47 -17.19 -0.03
N GLY A 28 -5.27 -16.13 0.16
CA GLY A 28 -6.74 -16.20 0.10
C GLY A 28 -7.29 -16.00 -1.31
N GLU A 29 -8.62 -16.01 -1.43
CA GLU A 29 -9.33 -15.80 -2.71
C GLU A 29 -10.22 -14.55 -2.73
N TYR A 30 -10.06 -13.66 -1.74
CA TYR A 30 -10.76 -12.39 -1.70
C TYR A 30 -9.88 -11.27 -1.15
N THR A 31 -10.23 -10.03 -1.50
CA THR A 31 -9.66 -8.80 -0.95
C THR A 31 -10.81 -7.88 -0.57
N VAL A 32 -10.69 -7.12 0.52
CA VAL A 32 -11.61 -6.04 0.88
C VAL A 32 -11.04 -4.72 0.35
N PHE A 33 -11.78 -4.05 -0.54
CA PHE A 33 -11.35 -2.78 -1.11
C PHE A 33 -11.47 -1.65 -0.09
N ALA A 34 -10.39 -0.90 0.13
CA ALA A 34 -10.33 0.26 1.00
C ALA A 34 -9.33 1.33 0.51
N GLY A 35 -9.46 2.55 1.02
CA GLY A 35 -8.62 3.71 0.72
C GLY A 35 -9.25 4.74 -0.21
N LEU A 36 -10.53 4.58 -0.57
CA LEU A 36 -11.20 5.45 -1.53
C LEU A 36 -11.39 6.86 -1.00
N GLU A 37 -11.80 7.02 0.27
CA GLU A 37 -11.99 8.34 0.88
C GLU A 37 -10.72 9.19 0.81
N GLU A 38 -9.57 8.61 1.16
CA GLU A 38 -8.26 9.26 1.08
C GLU A 38 -7.88 9.62 -0.36
N CYS A 39 -8.20 8.77 -1.33
CA CYS A 39 -8.01 9.06 -2.75
C CYS A 39 -8.85 10.26 -3.21
N ILE A 40 -10.12 10.34 -2.82
CA ILE A 40 -11.00 11.46 -3.18
C ILE A 40 -10.53 12.76 -2.50
N ARG A 41 -10.08 12.70 -1.24
CA ARG A 41 -9.47 13.86 -0.56
C ARG A 41 -8.19 14.33 -1.26
N LEU A 42 -7.35 13.40 -1.72
CA LEU A 42 -6.17 13.69 -2.50
C LEU A 42 -6.54 14.45 -3.78
N ILE A 43 -7.47 13.91 -4.57
CA ILE A 43 -7.93 14.51 -5.83
C ILE A 43 -8.50 15.92 -5.59
N ALA A 44 -9.30 16.10 -4.55
CA ALA A 44 -9.89 17.39 -4.22
C ALA A 44 -8.87 18.47 -3.80
N ASN A 45 -7.67 18.08 -3.37
CA ASN A 45 -6.65 19.00 -2.82
C ASN A 45 -5.32 18.95 -3.57
N PHE A 46 -5.26 18.30 -4.75
CA PHE A 46 -4.03 18.13 -5.51
C PHE A 46 -3.57 19.47 -6.10
N LYS A 47 -2.49 20.04 -5.55
CA LYS A 47 -1.82 21.26 -6.03
C LYS A 47 -0.34 21.26 -5.65
N PHE A 48 0.49 21.89 -6.48
CA PHE A 48 1.88 22.21 -6.14
C PHE A 48 1.96 23.56 -5.42
N THR A 49 2.81 23.65 -4.40
CA THR A 49 3.15 24.93 -3.74
C THR A 49 4.37 25.56 -4.41
N GLU A 50 4.59 26.88 -4.25
CA GLU A 50 5.78 27.55 -4.79
C GLU A 50 7.09 26.94 -4.28
N ASP A 51 7.11 26.47 -3.03
CA ASP A 51 8.26 25.76 -2.47
C ASP A 51 8.53 24.44 -3.20
N ASP A 52 7.48 23.71 -3.58
CA ASP A 52 7.61 22.45 -4.33
C ASP A 52 8.16 22.74 -5.73
N ILE A 53 7.64 23.77 -6.40
CA ILE A 53 8.07 24.18 -7.74
C ILE A 53 9.54 24.61 -7.73
N SER A 54 9.94 25.40 -6.73
CA SER A 54 11.33 25.84 -6.55
C SER A 54 12.27 24.66 -6.37
N PHE A 55 11.92 23.71 -5.51
CA PHE A 55 12.70 22.49 -5.31
C PHE A 55 12.77 21.60 -6.57
N ILE A 56 11.66 21.47 -7.31
CA ILE A 56 11.64 20.71 -8.57
C ILE A 56 12.54 21.40 -9.61
N ARG A 57 12.51 22.72 -9.70
CA ARG A 57 13.39 23.51 -10.60
C ARG A 57 14.86 23.29 -10.28
N GLU A 58 15.24 23.28 -9.01
CA GLU A 58 16.62 22.99 -8.59
C GLU A 58 17.04 21.53 -8.85
N SER A 59 16.07 20.61 -8.81
CA SER A 59 16.33 19.18 -8.98
C SER A 59 16.36 18.71 -10.44
N LEU A 60 15.73 19.46 -11.34
CA LEU A 60 15.70 19.15 -12.78
C LEU A 60 16.92 19.73 -13.51
N PRO A 61 17.30 19.18 -14.68
CA PRO A 61 18.37 19.78 -15.49
C PRO A 61 18.06 21.23 -15.82
N GLY A 62 19.07 22.10 -15.79
CA GLY A 62 18.92 23.53 -16.14
C GLY A 62 18.48 23.80 -17.58
N SER A 63 18.42 22.77 -18.43
CA SER A 63 17.82 22.81 -19.77
C SER A 63 16.29 22.69 -19.77
N CYS A 64 15.65 22.52 -18.61
CA CYS A 64 14.20 22.46 -18.50
C CYS A 64 13.58 23.83 -18.76
N GLU A 65 12.62 23.92 -19.68
CA GLU A 65 11.98 25.18 -20.04
C GLU A 65 11.13 25.75 -18.90
N ASP A 66 11.20 27.08 -18.68
CA ASP A 66 10.49 27.72 -17.56
C ASP A 66 8.97 27.58 -17.62
N GLY A 67 8.41 27.52 -18.83
CA GLY A 67 6.97 27.33 -19.06
C GLY A 67 6.41 26.04 -18.46
N PHE A 68 7.25 25.01 -18.25
CA PHE A 68 6.82 23.79 -17.57
C PHE A 68 6.52 24.05 -16.07
N PHE A 69 7.28 24.92 -15.40
CA PHE A 69 7.03 25.25 -14.01
C PHE A 69 5.76 26.11 -13.85
N ASP A 70 5.47 26.96 -14.84
CA ASP A 70 4.21 27.70 -14.90
C ASP A 70 3.01 26.76 -15.10
N TYR A 71 3.18 25.73 -15.94
CA TYR A 71 2.21 24.65 -16.07
C TYR A 71 1.98 23.91 -14.74
N LEU A 72 3.04 23.53 -14.01
CA LEU A 72 2.90 22.88 -12.69
C LEU A 72 2.18 23.76 -11.66
N ARG A 73 2.36 25.08 -11.73
CA ARG A 73 1.68 26.04 -10.84
C ARG A 73 0.16 26.07 -11.04
N GLY A 74 -0.29 25.94 -12.30
CA GLY A 74 -1.71 25.92 -12.66
C GLY A 74 -2.38 24.56 -12.53
N LEU A 75 -1.64 23.50 -12.20
CA LEU A 75 -2.11 22.13 -12.30
C LEU A 75 -3.06 21.78 -11.13
N ASP A 76 -4.22 21.22 -11.48
CA ASP A 76 -5.18 20.65 -10.54
C ASP A 76 -5.87 19.39 -11.11
N CYS A 77 -6.85 18.84 -10.39
CA CYS A 77 -7.62 17.67 -10.80
C CYS A 77 -9.06 18.01 -11.23
N SER A 78 -9.30 19.22 -11.74
CA SER A 78 -10.63 19.66 -12.17
C SER A 78 -11.16 18.88 -13.38
N GLU A 79 -10.30 18.50 -14.31
CA GLU A 79 -10.64 17.70 -15.50
C GLU A 79 -10.50 16.18 -15.30
N VAL A 80 -10.10 15.75 -14.10
CA VAL A 80 -9.93 14.34 -13.77
C VAL A 80 -11.28 13.75 -13.36
N GLU A 81 -11.61 12.57 -13.86
CA GLU A 81 -12.75 11.77 -13.45
C GLU A 81 -12.26 10.54 -12.68
N VAL A 82 -12.93 10.21 -11.57
CA VAL A 82 -12.62 9.05 -10.74
C VAL A 82 -13.85 8.17 -10.64
N TYR A 83 -13.73 6.96 -11.17
CA TYR A 83 -14.67 5.87 -10.96
C TYR A 83 -14.04 4.85 -10.04
N ALA A 84 -14.82 4.30 -9.11
CA ALA A 84 -14.32 3.29 -8.20
C ALA A 84 -15.39 2.26 -7.86
N ILE A 85 -14.94 1.08 -7.44
CA ILE A 85 -15.78 0.15 -6.68
C ILE A 85 -16.10 0.80 -5.33
N ALA A 86 -17.29 0.56 -4.80
CA ALA A 86 -17.65 1.08 -3.49
C ALA A 86 -16.71 0.55 -2.40
N GLU A 87 -16.22 1.43 -1.53
CA GLU A 87 -15.36 1.07 -0.39
C GLU A 87 -16.03 0.01 0.51
N GLY A 88 -15.24 -0.92 1.04
CA GLY A 88 -15.72 -2.06 1.82
C GLY A 88 -16.21 -3.25 0.98
N SER A 89 -16.22 -3.13 -0.36
CA SER A 89 -16.63 -4.25 -1.20
C SER A 89 -15.59 -5.37 -1.25
N VAL A 90 -16.07 -6.61 -1.37
CA VAL A 90 -15.22 -7.74 -1.70
C VAL A 90 -14.81 -7.63 -3.18
N VAL A 91 -13.52 -7.66 -3.48
CA VAL A 91 -12.96 -7.44 -4.83
C VAL A 91 -11.96 -8.54 -5.20
N PHE A 92 -11.70 -8.66 -6.50
CA PHE A 92 -10.90 -9.74 -7.07
C PHE A 92 -9.83 -9.23 -8.04
N PRO A 93 -8.75 -10.01 -8.25
CA PRO A 93 -7.66 -9.62 -9.12
C PRO A 93 -8.11 -9.22 -10.53
N LYS A 94 -7.37 -8.31 -11.16
CA LYS A 94 -7.59 -7.81 -12.54
C LYS A 94 -8.85 -6.99 -12.78
N VAL A 95 -9.82 -6.97 -11.86
CA VAL A 95 -10.97 -6.06 -11.94
C VAL A 95 -10.49 -4.65 -11.54
N PRO A 96 -10.77 -3.60 -12.35
CA PRO A 96 -10.44 -2.24 -11.96
C PRO A 96 -11.10 -1.87 -10.63
N LEU A 97 -10.28 -1.52 -9.64
CA LEU A 97 -10.71 -0.94 -8.37
C LEU A 97 -11.04 0.53 -8.56
N LEU A 98 -10.14 1.25 -9.24
CA LEU A 98 -10.35 2.63 -9.71
C LEU A 98 -10.12 2.69 -11.21
N ARG A 99 -10.88 3.57 -11.86
CA ARG A 99 -10.55 4.14 -13.16
C ARG A 99 -10.37 5.63 -13.03
N ILE A 100 -9.26 6.12 -13.56
CA ILE A 100 -8.92 7.54 -13.65
C ILE A 100 -8.97 7.96 -15.11
N GLU A 101 -9.77 8.98 -15.43
CA GLU A 101 -9.83 9.58 -16.77
C GLU A 101 -9.43 11.05 -16.69
N GLY A 102 -8.72 11.58 -17.68
CA GLY A 102 -8.35 13.00 -17.71
C GLY A 102 -7.05 13.27 -18.46
N PRO A 103 -6.47 14.48 -18.33
CA PRO A 103 -5.19 14.82 -18.95
C PRO A 103 -4.07 13.86 -18.52
N ILE A 104 -3.34 13.30 -19.49
CA ILE A 104 -2.35 12.24 -19.25
C ILE A 104 -1.27 12.66 -18.25
N ALA A 105 -0.80 13.90 -18.29
CA ALA A 105 0.24 14.36 -17.37
C ALA A 105 -0.26 14.38 -15.92
N VAL A 106 -1.52 14.78 -15.68
CA VAL A 106 -2.13 14.81 -14.35
C VAL A 106 -2.42 13.39 -13.87
N ALA A 107 -3.08 12.56 -14.70
CA ALA A 107 -3.37 11.17 -14.36
C ALA A 107 -2.09 10.36 -14.05
N GLN A 108 -0.99 10.62 -14.77
CA GLN A 108 0.29 9.98 -14.55
C GLN A 108 0.96 10.39 -13.22
N LEU A 109 0.75 11.64 -12.75
CA LEU A 109 1.23 12.09 -11.44
C LEU A 109 0.46 11.45 -10.28
N LEU A 110 -0.80 11.06 -10.51
CA LEU A 110 -1.66 10.42 -9.53
C LEU A 110 -1.34 8.93 -9.30
N GLU A 111 -0.59 8.28 -10.20
CA GLU A 111 -0.25 6.85 -10.10
C GLU A 111 0.31 6.47 -8.73
N THR A 112 1.42 7.10 -8.33
CA THR A 112 2.14 6.76 -7.09
C THR A 112 1.29 6.94 -5.83
N PRO A 113 0.66 8.11 -5.58
CA PRO A 113 -0.11 8.30 -4.37
C PRO A 113 -1.37 7.43 -4.32
N LEU A 114 -2.08 7.22 -5.44
CA LEU A 114 -3.26 6.36 -5.47
C LEU A 114 -2.90 4.90 -5.18
N VAL A 115 -1.84 4.37 -5.82
CA VAL A 115 -1.36 3.01 -5.56
C VAL A 115 -0.96 2.83 -4.10
N ASN A 116 -0.27 3.80 -3.50
CA ASN A 116 0.12 3.74 -2.08
C ASN A 116 -1.12 3.64 -1.16
N LEU A 117 -2.05 4.58 -1.30
CA LEU A 117 -3.24 4.68 -0.45
C LEU A 117 -4.09 3.40 -0.49
N ILE A 118 -4.36 2.87 -1.69
CA ILE A 118 -5.21 1.69 -1.87
C ILE A 118 -4.51 0.41 -1.43
N ASN A 119 -3.21 0.28 -1.71
CA ASN A 119 -2.42 -0.90 -1.40
C ASN A 119 -2.39 -1.16 0.12
N PHE A 120 -2.04 -0.15 0.92
CA PHE A 120 -2.02 -0.29 2.38
C PHE A 120 -3.42 -0.52 2.96
N ALA A 121 -4.39 0.30 2.55
CA ALA A 121 -5.75 0.25 3.09
C ALA A 121 -6.44 -1.09 2.84
N SER A 122 -6.42 -1.55 1.59
CA SER A 122 -7.08 -2.81 1.19
C SER A 122 -6.40 -4.02 1.82
N LEU A 123 -5.07 -3.99 1.99
CA LEU A 123 -4.31 -5.05 2.63
C LEU A 123 -4.66 -5.18 4.12
N VAL A 124 -4.67 -4.07 4.87
CA VAL A 124 -5.05 -4.05 6.29
C VAL A 124 -6.50 -4.45 6.50
N ALA A 125 -7.43 -3.93 5.68
CA ALA A 125 -8.84 -4.30 5.74
C ALA A 125 -9.05 -5.80 5.50
N THR A 126 -8.34 -6.37 4.52
CA THR A 126 -8.40 -7.80 4.22
C THR A 126 -7.83 -8.63 5.37
N ASN A 127 -6.68 -8.22 5.92
CA ASN A 127 -6.07 -8.91 7.05
C ASN A 127 -7.01 -8.91 8.28
N ALA A 128 -7.65 -7.78 8.56
CA ALA A 128 -8.63 -7.66 9.62
C ALA A 128 -9.86 -8.56 9.41
N ALA A 129 -10.38 -8.62 8.18
CA ALA A 129 -11.49 -9.51 7.81
C ALA A 129 -11.15 -10.99 8.03
N ARG A 130 -9.92 -11.40 7.70
CA ARG A 130 -9.45 -12.76 7.93
C ARG A 130 -9.34 -13.11 9.42
N HIS A 131 -8.81 -12.20 10.23
CA HIS A 131 -8.78 -12.37 11.69
C HIS A 131 -10.19 -12.44 12.28
N ARG A 132 -11.13 -11.60 11.82
CA ARG A 132 -12.55 -11.69 12.19
C ARG A 132 -13.15 -13.04 11.83
N PHE A 133 -12.85 -13.57 10.65
CA PHE A 133 -13.35 -14.87 10.23
C PHE A 133 -12.91 -15.99 11.19
N VAL A 134 -11.63 -16.03 11.57
CA VAL A 134 -11.10 -17.06 12.49
C VAL A 134 -11.57 -16.86 13.94
N ALA A 135 -11.61 -15.62 14.44
CA ALA A 135 -12.06 -15.32 15.79
C ALA A 135 -13.57 -15.57 16.01
N GLY A 136 -14.35 -15.61 14.92
CA GLY A 136 -15.80 -15.74 14.96
C GLY A 136 -16.51 -14.44 15.35
N LYS A 137 -17.85 -14.47 15.28
CA LYS A 137 -18.70 -13.29 15.54
C LYS A 137 -18.93 -13.00 17.03
N SER A 138 -18.72 -13.99 17.88
CA SER A 138 -19.01 -13.89 19.33
C SER A 138 -17.91 -13.21 20.13
N LYS A 139 -16.68 -13.17 19.59
CA LYS A 139 -15.51 -12.61 20.28
C LYS A 139 -15.32 -11.15 19.92
N SER A 140 -14.93 -10.33 20.90
CA SER A 140 -14.55 -8.95 20.61
C SER A 140 -13.11 -8.87 20.07
N LEU A 141 -12.92 -8.12 19.00
CA LEU A 141 -11.60 -7.86 18.41
C LEU A 141 -11.16 -6.42 18.63
N LEU A 142 -9.96 -6.26 19.21
CA LEU A 142 -9.37 -4.98 19.57
C LEU A 142 -8.02 -4.81 18.86
N GLU A 143 -7.83 -3.67 18.20
CA GLU A 143 -6.58 -3.33 17.50
C GLU A 143 -5.60 -2.62 18.47
N PHE A 144 -4.44 -3.25 18.73
CA PHE A 144 -3.38 -2.81 19.66
C PHE A 144 -2.02 -2.56 18.96
N GLY A 145 -2.05 -2.37 17.64
CA GLY A 145 -0.89 -2.32 16.76
C GLY A 145 -0.24 -0.96 16.61
N LEU A 146 -0.86 0.15 17.04
CA LEU A 146 -0.35 1.53 16.87
C LEU A 146 1.18 1.68 17.00
N ARG A 147 1.78 1.12 18.06
CA ARG A 147 3.22 1.21 18.35
C ARG A 147 4.15 0.48 17.36
N ARG A 148 3.60 -0.32 16.45
CA ARG A 148 4.30 -1.05 15.39
C ARG A 148 3.78 -0.67 13.99
N ALA A 149 2.78 0.20 13.89
CA ALA A 149 2.28 0.65 12.61
C ALA A 149 3.39 1.40 11.84
N GLN A 150 3.42 1.23 10.52
CA GLN A 150 4.47 1.77 9.67
C GLN A 150 4.20 3.24 9.35
N GLY A 151 5.15 4.11 9.69
CA GLY A 151 5.07 5.54 9.39
C GLY A 151 4.20 6.36 10.37
N PRO A 152 4.27 7.69 10.28
CA PRO A 152 3.57 8.62 11.19
C PRO A 152 2.05 8.60 11.06
N ASP A 153 1.51 8.22 9.90
CA ASP A 153 0.09 8.09 9.60
C ASP A 153 -0.44 6.65 9.70
N GLY A 154 0.44 5.66 9.61
CA GLY A 154 0.09 4.24 9.61
C GLY A 154 -0.72 3.81 10.82
N GLY A 155 -0.53 4.46 11.98
CA GLY A 155 -1.34 4.23 13.17
C GLY A 155 -2.83 4.50 12.98
N ILE A 156 -3.16 5.71 12.51
CA ILE A 156 -4.56 6.14 12.32
C ILE A 156 -5.19 5.37 11.17
N SER A 157 -4.46 5.28 10.04
CA SER A 157 -4.92 4.59 8.84
C SER A 157 -5.17 3.10 9.12
N ALA A 158 -4.24 2.40 9.80
CA ALA A 158 -4.43 1.00 10.15
C ALA A 158 -5.66 0.79 11.04
N SER A 159 -5.86 1.60 12.08
CA SER A 159 -7.02 1.48 12.96
C SER A 159 -8.35 1.64 12.20
N LYS A 160 -8.44 2.61 11.27
CA LYS A 160 -9.62 2.82 10.41
C LYS A 160 -9.95 1.56 9.61
N TYR A 161 -8.96 1.00 8.92
CA TYR A 161 -9.17 -0.14 8.03
C TYR A 161 -9.32 -1.46 8.79
N CYS A 162 -8.74 -1.60 9.98
CA CYS A 162 -9.02 -2.72 10.87
C CYS A 162 -10.49 -2.73 11.31
N TYR A 163 -11.02 -1.56 11.70
CA TYR A 163 -12.44 -1.42 12.05
C TYR A 163 -13.36 -1.76 10.88
N LEU A 164 -13.05 -1.23 9.68
CA LEU A 164 -13.76 -1.54 8.44
C LEU A 164 -13.76 -3.04 8.14
N GLY A 165 -12.61 -3.70 8.29
CA GLY A 165 -12.47 -5.14 8.06
C GLY A 165 -13.14 -6.02 9.11
N GLY A 166 -13.60 -5.46 10.23
CA GLY A 166 -14.44 -6.19 11.19
C GLY A 166 -13.95 -6.18 12.64
N PHE A 167 -12.88 -5.44 12.98
CA PHE A 167 -12.54 -5.19 14.38
C PHE A 167 -13.58 -4.29 15.05
N ASP A 168 -13.70 -4.38 16.38
CA ASP A 168 -14.75 -3.69 17.13
C ASP A 168 -14.28 -2.37 17.72
N ALA A 169 -13.01 -2.27 18.10
CA ALA A 169 -12.42 -1.06 18.65
C ALA A 169 -10.90 -1.00 18.44
N THR A 170 -10.34 0.19 18.64
CA THR A 170 -8.90 0.44 18.72
C THR A 170 -8.55 0.97 20.11
N ARG A 171 -7.32 0.71 20.58
CA ARG A 171 -6.76 1.36 21.77
C ARG A 171 -6.06 2.70 21.49
N SER A 172 -6.03 3.14 20.24
CA SER A 172 -5.42 4.41 19.84
C SER A 172 -6.25 5.60 20.33
N MET A 173 -5.79 6.27 21.40
CA MET A 173 -6.38 7.55 21.86
C MET A 173 -6.28 8.68 20.81
N VAL A 174 -5.44 8.51 19.79
CA VAL A 174 -5.25 9.47 18.69
C VAL A 174 -6.55 9.70 17.88
N LEU A 175 -7.48 8.75 17.90
CA LEU A 175 -8.77 8.83 17.20
C LEU A 175 -9.88 9.56 17.99
N ILE A 176 -9.65 9.93 19.26
CA ILE A 176 -10.64 10.65 20.10
C ILE A 176 -10.50 12.17 19.92
N LEU A 177 -10.44 12.63 18.67
CA LEU A 177 -10.50 14.04 18.33
C LEU A 177 -11.68 14.23 17.37
N PRO A 178 -12.75 14.94 17.78
CA PRO A 178 -14.00 14.94 17.05
C PRO A 178 -13.82 15.58 15.66
N SER A 179 -14.13 14.80 14.65
CA SER A 179 -14.49 15.27 13.32
C SER A 179 -15.86 15.98 13.40
N GLY A 180 -15.84 17.28 13.67
CA GLY A 180 -16.96 18.19 13.36
C GLY A 180 -17.88 18.63 14.52
N LYS A 181 -17.99 19.95 14.66
CA LYS A 181 -19.13 20.78 15.12
C LYS A 181 -20.11 20.15 16.14
N GLY A 182 -19.65 19.89 17.37
CA GLY A 182 -20.51 19.67 18.54
C GLY A 182 -20.29 20.74 19.62
N PRO A 183 -21.26 21.01 20.52
CA PRO A 183 -21.20 22.12 21.47
C PRO A 183 -20.00 22.00 22.42
N LYS A 184 -19.29 23.13 22.59
CA LYS A 184 -18.02 23.30 23.32
C LYS A 184 -18.06 23.01 24.84
N THR A 185 -19.10 22.36 25.37
CA THR A 185 -19.39 22.36 26.81
C THR A 185 -18.92 21.12 27.58
N GLU A 186 -18.56 20.01 26.92
CA GLU A 186 -18.10 18.79 27.63
C GLU A 186 -16.59 18.54 27.60
N THR A 187 -15.83 19.32 26.82
CA THR A 187 -14.35 19.22 26.74
C THR A 187 -13.64 19.66 28.02
N GLY A 188 -14.29 20.47 28.87
CA GLY A 188 -13.71 20.96 30.13
C GLY A 188 -13.57 19.89 31.22
N SER A 189 -14.39 18.83 31.21
CA SER A 189 -14.37 17.80 32.26
C SER A 189 -13.24 16.78 32.06
N PHE A 190 -12.86 16.49 30.82
CA PHE A 190 -11.84 15.48 30.52
C PHE A 190 -10.42 16.04 30.68
N PHE A 191 -10.17 17.29 30.28
CA PHE A 191 -8.89 17.95 30.53
C PHE A 191 -8.65 18.23 32.02
N LYS A 192 -9.71 18.53 32.80
CA LYS A 192 -9.60 18.59 34.26
C LYS A 192 -9.22 17.26 34.90
N ALA A 193 -9.66 16.13 34.36
CA ALA A 193 -9.26 14.81 34.86
C ALA A 193 -7.78 14.51 34.59
N VAL A 194 -7.25 14.92 33.43
CA VAL A 194 -5.82 14.77 33.10
C VAL A 194 -4.94 15.74 33.91
N GLU A 195 -5.39 16.98 34.17
CA GLU A 195 -4.71 17.89 35.10
C GLU A 195 -4.74 17.39 36.55
N THR A 196 -5.85 16.76 36.99
CA THR A 196 -5.96 16.20 38.35
C THR A 196 -5.00 15.02 38.56
N ILE A 197 -4.67 14.26 37.51
CA ILE A 197 -3.71 13.14 37.56
C ILE A 197 -2.26 13.61 37.71
N LEU A 198 -1.92 14.80 37.22
CA LEU A 198 -0.57 15.38 37.40
C LEU A 198 -0.41 16.12 38.74
N VAL A 199 -1.50 16.52 39.39
CA VAL A 199 -1.46 17.29 40.65
C VAL A 199 -1.58 16.41 41.90
N TYR A 200 -2.25 15.25 41.85
CA TYR A 200 -2.44 14.38 43.02
C TYR A 200 -1.34 13.31 43.21
N LYS A 201 -0.06 13.67 43.09
CA LYS A 201 1.05 13.01 43.82
C LYS A 201 2.40 13.74 43.75
N ILE A 202 2.40 15.07 43.78
CA ILE A 202 3.61 15.81 44.19
C ILE A 202 3.25 16.59 45.44
N ASN A 203 3.58 16.03 46.60
CA ASN A 203 3.57 16.76 47.86
C ASN A 203 4.81 17.65 47.86
N VAL A 204 4.77 18.77 47.13
CA VAL A 204 5.77 19.84 47.26
C VAL A 204 5.33 20.68 48.46
N HIS A 205 5.78 20.30 49.65
CA HIS A 205 6.00 21.28 50.69
C HIS A 205 7.48 21.67 50.62
N GLU A 206 7.72 22.98 50.51
CA GLU A 206 9.01 23.67 50.43
C GLU A 206 9.77 23.55 49.11
N PHE A 207 9.47 24.45 48.16
CA PHE A 207 10.51 25.07 47.32
C PHE A 207 10.07 26.48 46.92
N ASP A 208 10.94 27.44 47.23
CA ASP A 208 10.80 28.88 46.97
C ASP A 208 10.45 29.18 45.50
N LEU A 209 9.39 29.95 45.30
CA LEU A 209 8.93 30.44 44.00
C LEU A 209 9.57 31.80 43.69
N GLU A 210 10.82 31.79 43.23
CA GLU A 210 11.38 32.90 42.45
C GLU A 210 12.24 32.34 41.30
N ARG A 211 11.64 32.07 40.14
CA ARG A 211 12.27 32.21 38.81
C ARG A 211 11.27 32.04 37.67
N GLU A 212 11.57 32.74 36.59
CA GLU A 212 10.69 33.26 35.54
C GLU A 212 9.95 32.21 34.67
N TYR A 213 8.78 32.63 34.22
CA TYR A 213 7.81 31.95 33.36
C TYR A 213 8.31 31.73 31.92
N GLU A 214 8.19 30.50 31.41
CA GLU A 214 7.88 30.21 29.99
C GLU A 214 6.48 29.54 29.90
N PRO A 215 5.66 29.80 28.86
CA PRO A 215 4.23 29.46 28.88
C PRO A 215 3.92 27.98 28.57
N PRO A 216 2.73 27.47 29.00
CA PRO A 216 2.52 26.04 29.30
C PRO A 216 2.07 25.15 28.13
N LEU A 217 2.20 23.84 28.38
CA LEU A 217 1.98 22.63 27.58
C LEU A 217 0.73 22.51 26.67
N GLN A 218 -0.16 23.50 26.58
CA GLN A 218 -1.38 23.42 25.75
C GLN A 218 -1.10 23.33 24.24
N LYS A 219 0.10 23.69 23.77
CA LYS A 219 0.45 23.60 22.35
C LYS A 219 0.80 22.19 21.84
N LYS A 220 1.02 21.18 22.71
CA LYS A 220 1.54 19.87 22.25
C LYS A 220 0.46 18.87 21.79
N CYS A 221 -0.79 18.95 22.29
CA CYS A 221 -1.88 18.11 21.79
C CYS A 221 -2.47 18.60 20.46
N PHE A 222 -2.25 19.85 20.09
CA PHE A 222 -2.65 20.38 18.77
C PHE A 222 -1.79 19.85 17.62
N ILE A 223 -0.60 19.29 17.88
CA ILE A 223 0.37 18.91 16.84
C ILE A 223 -0.08 17.68 16.03
N PHE A 224 -0.88 16.77 16.59
CA PHE A 224 -1.19 15.49 15.91
C PHE A 224 -2.44 15.53 15.02
N THR A 225 -3.50 16.25 15.40
CA THR A 225 -4.60 16.57 14.47
C THR A 225 -4.12 17.48 13.35
N TYR A 226 -3.22 18.42 13.65
CA TYR A 226 -2.57 19.24 12.63
C TYR A 226 -1.69 18.39 11.70
N ALA A 227 -0.98 17.38 12.21
CA ALA A 227 -0.21 16.44 11.38
C ALA A 227 -1.12 15.64 10.42
N TYR A 228 -2.24 15.09 10.87
CA TYR A 228 -3.17 14.35 9.97
C TYR A 228 -3.78 15.26 8.89
N TRP A 229 -4.21 16.48 9.26
CA TRP A 229 -4.78 17.46 8.32
C TRP A 229 -3.74 18.09 7.38
N HIS A 230 -2.47 18.19 7.79
CA HIS A 230 -1.37 18.70 6.95
C HIS A 230 -0.57 17.60 6.24
N MET A 231 -0.80 16.31 6.51
CA MET A 231 -0.08 15.20 5.85
C MET A 231 -0.81 14.61 4.65
N VAL A 232 -2.14 14.57 4.62
CA VAL A 232 -2.88 14.15 3.41
C VAL A 232 -2.54 15.05 2.21
N PRO A 233 -2.42 16.39 2.35
CA PRO A 233 -1.88 17.25 1.30
C PRO A 233 -0.37 17.05 1.02
N LYS A 234 0.40 16.44 1.95
CA LYS A 234 1.82 16.08 1.71
C LYS A 234 1.99 14.76 0.98
N LEU A 235 1.03 13.83 1.10
CA LEU A 235 0.92 12.63 0.27
C LEU A 235 0.46 12.93 -1.16
N ALA A 236 -0.20 14.08 -1.37
CA ALA A 236 -0.53 14.60 -2.70
C ALA A 236 0.69 15.01 -3.53
N LYS A 237 1.81 15.24 -2.85
CA LYS A 237 3.10 15.54 -3.43
C LYS A 237 3.76 14.19 -3.64
N GLY A 238 4.21 13.86 -4.86
CA GLY A 238 4.90 12.59 -5.11
C GLY A 238 5.90 12.33 -3.99
N SER A 239 5.74 11.23 -3.24
CA SER A 239 6.39 11.00 -1.94
C SER A 239 7.90 11.24 -1.98
N ASN A 240 8.50 10.98 -3.13
CA ASN A 240 9.92 11.15 -3.39
C ASN A 240 10.34 12.63 -3.48
N VAL A 241 9.51 13.52 -4.06
CA VAL A 241 9.78 14.97 -4.10
C VAL A 241 9.74 15.54 -2.68
N ALA A 242 8.74 15.13 -1.89
CA ALA A 242 8.65 15.53 -0.49
C ALA A 242 9.86 15.03 0.33
N ALA A 243 10.27 13.77 0.13
CA ALA A 243 11.45 13.20 0.79
C ALA A 243 12.76 13.89 0.37
N GLY A 244 12.93 14.14 -0.93
CA GLY A 244 14.07 14.88 -1.47
C GLY A 244 14.20 16.26 -0.86
N ARG A 245 13.10 17.00 -0.75
CA ARG A 245 13.07 18.33 -0.15
C ARG A 245 13.36 18.30 1.36
N LEU A 246 12.74 17.38 2.08
CA LEU A 246 12.84 17.33 3.55
C LEU A 246 14.21 16.84 4.04
N PHE A 247 14.87 15.96 3.28
CA PHE A 247 16.06 15.26 3.71
C PHE A 247 17.27 15.45 2.80
N GLY A 248 17.17 16.28 1.75
CA GLY A 248 18.24 16.50 0.77
C GLY A 248 18.56 15.27 -0.07
N ILE A 249 17.60 14.35 -0.24
CA ILE A 249 17.79 13.12 -1.02
C ILE A 249 17.77 13.46 -2.52
N PRO A 250 18.80 13.10 -3.29
CA PRO A 250 18.82 13.36 -4.73
C PRO A 250 17.64 12.70 -5.46
N LEU A 251 16.93 13.47 -6.29
CA LEU A 251 15.89 12.93 -7.14
C LEU A 251 16.50 12.32 -8.41
N ARG A 252 16.25 11.03 -8.61
CA ARG A 252 16.58 10.30 -9.85
C ARG A 252 15.32 9.56 -10.29
N GLY A 253 15.04 9.56 -11.59
CA GLY A 253 13.86 8.90 -12.13
C GLY A 253 14.04 8.54 -13.59
N THR A 254 13.27 7.54 -14.02
CA THR A 254 13.17 7.07 -15.40
C THR A 254 11.72 7.22 -15.87
N HIS A 255 11.37 6.62 -17.00
CA HIS A 255 9.98 6.54 -17.45
C HIS A 255 9.33 5.18 -17.12
N SER A 256 8.00 5.12 -17.24
CA SER A 256 7.18 3.93 -16.98
C SER A 256 6.73 3.27 -18.29
N HIS A 257 6.14 2.08 -18.20
CA HIS A 257 5.48 1.47 -19.34
C HIS A 257 4.29 2.30 -19.84
N ALA A 258 3.59 3.01 -18.95
CA ALA A 258 2.48 3.87 -19.35
C ALA A 258 2.94 4.99 -20.28
N PHE A 259 4.13 5.55 -20.02
CA PHE A 259 4.78 6.50 -20.91
C PHE A 259 5.05 5.91 -22.29
N VAL A 260 5.65 4.72 -22.36
CA VAL A 260 5.93 4.05 -23.64
C VAL A 260 4.64 3.75 -24.41
N SER A 261 3.62 3.21 -23.74
CA SER A 261 2.34 2.87 -24.37
C SER A 261 1.47 4.09 -24.73
N SER A 262 1.84 5.31 -24.33
CA SER A 262 1.04 6.50 -24.67
C SER A 262 1.22 6.95 -26.12
N TYR A 263 2.39 6.69 -26.71
CA TYR A 263 2.73 7.07 -28.08
C TYR A 263 2.05 6.18 -29.10
N MET A 264 1.83 6.73 -30.29
CA MET A 264 1.25 5.98 -31.40
C MET A 264 1.89 6.36 -32.74
N VAL A 265 2.31 5.34 -33.50
CA VAL A 265 2.73 5.52 -34.89
C VAL A 265 2.01 4.48 -35.74
N GLY A 266 1.19 4.91 -36.70
CA GLY A 266 0.69 4.06 -37.79
C GLY A 266 -0.69 3.38 -37.66
N LEU A 267 -1.54 3.66 -36.66
CA LEU A 267 -2.91 3.12 -36.62
C LEU A 267 -3.97 4.16 -37.01
N VAL A 268 -4.32 4.16 -38.30
CA VAL A 268 -5.52 4.83 -38.83
C VAL A 268 -6.77 4.02 -38.45
N SER A 269 -7.80 4.72 -38.00
CA SER A 269 -9.15 4.18 -37.76
C SER A 269 -9.69 3.42 -38.98
N PRO A 270 -10.55 2.39 -38.81
CA PRO A 270 -11.18 1.67 -39.94
C PRO A 270 -12.08 2.53 -40.85
N SER A 271 -12.21 3.84 -40.63
CA SER A 271 -13.24 4.69 -41.24
C SER A 271 -12.74 5.84 -42.12
N SER A 272 -11.44 6.03 -42.34
CA SER A 272 -10.94 7.09 -43.24
C SER A 272 -10.02 6.54 -44.33
N LYS A 273 -10.58 6.39 -45.53
CA LYS A 273 -9.82 6.28 -46.79
C LYS A 273 -9.07 7.59 -47.06
N LEU A 274 -7.75 7.62 -46.92
CA LEU A 274 -6.87 8.39 -47.82
C LEU A 274 -5.38 8.01 -47.70
N SER A 275 -4.77 7.80 -48.87
CA SER A 275 -3.36 7.87 -49.25
C SER A 275 -2.29 6.98 -48.59
N SER A 276 -1.73 6.14 -49.46
CA SER A 276 -0.40 5.53 -49.46
C SER A 276 0.74 6.50 -49.12
N GLY A 277 1.61 6.07 -48.20
CA GLY A 277 2.92 6.66 -47.88
C GLY A 277 3.34 6.28 -46.47
N LEU A 278 4.57 5.81 -46.27
CA LEU A 278 5.19 5.63 -44.95
C LEU A 278 4.86 6.84 -44.05
N GLN A 279 4.16 6.64 -42.93
CA GLN A 279 3.88 7.71 -41.97
C GLN A 279 4.82 7.55 -40.76
N SER A 280 5.68 8.55 -40.65
CA SER A 280 6.83 8.76 -39.75
C SER A 280 6.45 8.96 -38.27
N PRO A 281 7.44 9.15 -37.37
CA PRO A 281 7.26 9.61 -35.98
C PRO A 281 6.76 11.07 -35.88
N ASP A 282 5.67 11.40 -36.59
CA ASP A 282 5.11 12.76 -36.70
C ASP A 282 4.28 13.22 -35.49
N GLU A 283 4.22 12.42 -34.41
CA GLU A 283 3.69 12.89 -33.12
C GLU A 283 4.65 13.84 -32.37
N ILE A 284 5.94 13.85 -32.73
CA ILE A 284 6.95 14.68 -32.04
C ILE A 284 7.01 16.05 -32.72
N ILE A 285 6.47 17.07 -32.04
CA ILE A 285 6.36 18.44 -32.58
C ILE A 285 7.70 19.16 -32.57
N ASP A 286 8.37 19.22 -31.42
CA ASP A 286 9.72 19.76 -31.31
C ASP A 286 10.72 18.63 -31.54
N LYS A 287 11.36 18.64 -32.71
CA LYS A 287 12.35 17.66 -33.14
C LYS A 287 13.78 18.16 -32.94
N SER A 288 13.94 19.38 -32.44
CA SER A 288 15.24 20.02 -32.32
C SER A 288 16.00 19.58 -31.07
N LEU A 289 17.31 19.39 -31.19
CA LEU A 289 18.17 19.04 -30.06
C LEU A 289 19.53 19.72 -30.21
N GLN A 290 19.90 20.56 -29.25
CA GLN A 290 21.23 21.17 -29.18
C GLN A 290 22.28 20.11 -28.86
N SER A 291 23.52 20.30 -29.33
CA SER A 291 24.64 19.45 -28.95
C SER A 291 25.02 19.61 -27.47
N ALA A 292 25.70 18.62 -26.90
CA ALA A 292 26.03 18.60 -25.47
C ALA A 292 26.95 19.76 -25.03
N ASP A 293 27.75 20.29 -25.94
CA ASP A 293 28.64 21.44 -25.78
C ASP A 293 27.98 22.78 -26.17
N GLY A 294 26.76 22.74 -26.72
CA GLY A 294 26.02 23.92 -27.21
C GLY A 294 26.56 24.51 -28.52
N SER A 295 27.50 23.85 -29.20
CA SER A 295 28.14 24.38 -30.42
C SER A 295 27.27 24.27 -31.68
N SER A 296 26.32 23.34 -31.70
CA SER A 296 25.46 23.06 -32.85
C SER A 296 24.04 22.67 -32.42
N SER A 297 23.10 22.72 -33.37
CA SER A 297 21.72 22.28 -33.20
C SER A 297 21.38 21.25 -34.27
N CYS A 298 20.84 20.11 -33.86
CA CYS A 298 20.20 19.17 -34.75
C CYS A 298 18.74 19.58 -34.88
N GLU A 299 18.34 20.10 -36.04
CA GLU A 299 16.97 20.56 -36.27
C GLU A 299 15.95 19.40 -36.33
N ASP A 300 16.40 18.20 -36.70
CA ASP A 300 15.56 17.01 -36.79
C ASP A 300 16.27 15.77 -36.22
N PHE A 301 16.21 15.65 -34.89
CA PHE A 301 16.72 14.50 -34.16
C PHE A 301 15.99 13.20 -34.51
N VAL A 302 14.70 13.29 -34.86
CA VAL A 302 13.87 12.12 -35.22
C VAL A 302 14.42 11.46 -36.49
N SER A 303 14.76 12.25 -37.50
CA SER A 303 15.39 11.75 -38.73
C SER A 303 16.75 11.10 -38.47
N SER A 304 17.53 11.61 -37.50
CA SER A 304 18.79 10.99 -37.08
C SER A 304 18.55 9.61 -36.46
N VAL A 305 17.57 9.49 -35.55
CA VAL A 305 17.17 8.20 -34.97
C VAL A 305 16.72 7.21 -36.04
N GLN A 306 15.90 7.64 -37.00
CA GLN A 306 15.45 6.78 -38.11
C GLN A 306 16.61 6.32 -39.00
N THR A 307 17.61 7.18 -39.20
CA THR A 307 18.82 6.82 -39.93
C THR A 307 19.60 5.74 -39.19
N TRP A 308 19.72 5.85 -37.87
CA TRP A 308 20.41 4.85 -37.05
C TRP A 308 19.68 3.52 -36.98
N ILE A 309 18.35 3.49 -36.81
CA ILE A 309 17.62 2.22 -36.78
C ILE A 309 17.78 1.46 -38.10
N ASN A 310 17.72 2.15 -39.24
CA ASN A 310 17.94 1.56 -40.56
C ASN A 310 19.39 1.02 -40.71
N LYS A 311 20.40 1.76 -40.21
CA LYS A 311 21.80 1.29 -40.19
C LYS A 311 21.97 0.03 -39.35
N ILE A 312 21.35 -0.02 -38.17
CA ILE A 312 21.42 -1.18 -37.27
C ILE A 312 20.71 -2.38 -37.92
N GLN A 313 19.56 -2.19 -38.57
CA GLN A 313 18.86 -3.27 -39.29
C GLN A 313 19.70 -3.86 -40.44
N CYS A 314 20.51 -3.03 -41.10
CA CYS A 314 21.40 -3.44 -42.19
C CYS A 314 22.79 -3.91 -41.72
N SER A 315 23.04 -3.94 -40.40
CA SER A 315 24.31 -4.42 -39.82
C SER A 315 24.56 -5.88 -40.18
N ASN A 316 25.81 -6.24 -40.48
CA ASN A 316 26.16 -7.63 -40.74
C ASN A 316 26.20 -8.48 -39.47
N SER A 317 26.59 -7.89 -38.33
CA SER A 317 26.71 -8.60 -37.05
C SER A 317 25.37 -8.79 -36.35
N LEU A 318 24.38 -7.95 -36.68
CA LEU A 318 23.05 -7.93 -36.05
C LEU A 318 21.93 -8.34 -37.01
N ARG A 319 22.27 -8.68 -38.26
CA ARG A 319 21.31 -9.13 -39.27
C ARG A 319 20.55 -10.36 -38.77
N GLY A 320 19.22 -10.34 -38.87
CA GLY A 320 18.36 -11.47 -38.49
C GLY A 320 18.09 -11.59 -36.98
N ILE A 321 18.67 -10.73 -36.14
CA ILE A 321 18.33 -10.67 -34.70
C ILE A 321 16.95 -10.03 -34.49
N PHE A 322 16.63 -9.02 -35.29
CA PHE A 322 15.34 -8.33 -35.29
C PHE A 322 14.97 -7.87 -36.71
N GLY A 323 13.67 -7.74 -36.97
CA GLY A 323 13.12 -7.19 -38.21
C GLY A 323 12.60 -5.77 -37.98
N GLU A 324 11.29 -5.59 -38.11
CA GLU A 324 10.63 -4.33 -37.76
C GLU A 324 10.41 -4.20 -36.24
N THR A 325 10.77 -3.06 -35.68
CA THR A 325 10.56 -2.73 -34.25
C THR A 325 9.24 -2.00 -34.04
N ASN A 326 8.73 -1.97 -32.80
CA ASN A 326 7.53 -1.20 -32.49
C ASN A 326 7.84 0.31 -32.62
N GLN A 327 7.20 0.98 -33.60
CA GLN A 327 7.45 2.38 -33.91
C GLN A 327 6.95 3.34 -32.81
N SER A 328 5.88 2.97 -32.10
CA SER A 328 5.38 3.73 -30.95
C SER A 328 6.40 3.73 -29.80
N GLU A 329 7.07 2.61 -29.56
CA GLU A 329 8.16 2.52 -28.58
C GLU A 329 9.37 3.39 -28.98
N LEU A 330 9.76 3.39 -30.26
CA LEU A 330 10.83 4.25 -30.78
C LEU A 330 10.49 5.74 -30.61
N ALA A 331 9.25 6.13 -30.91
CA ALA A 331 8.77 7.50 -30.71
C ALA A 331 8.81 7.92 -29.23
N ALA A 332 8.40 7.03 -28.32
CA ALA A 332 8.46 7.28 -26.89
C ALA A 332 9.90 7.50 -26.40
N PHE A 333 10.84 6.65 -26.82
CA PHE A 333 12.25 6.78 -26.47
C PHE A 333 12.86 8.07 -27.02
N THR A 334 12.55 8.40 -28.26
CA THR A 334 13.01 9.64 -28.91
C THR A 334 12.50 10.87 -28.17
N SER A 335 11.21 10.91 -27.82
CA SER A 335 10.64 12.01 -27.03
C SER A 335 11.27 12.12 -25.63
N TYR A 336 11.53 10.99 -24.97
CA TYR A 336 12.21 11.02 -23.67
C TYR A 336 13.66 11.52 -23.79
N ALA A 337 14.37 11.15 -24.85
CA ALA A 337 15.72 11.62 -25.14
C ALA A 337 15.76 13.13 -25.44
N LEU A 338 14.77 13.67 -26.16
CA LEU A 338 14.64 15.11 -26.40
C LEU A 338 14.43 15.91 -25.11
N ALA A 339 13.70 15.33 -24.15
CA ALA A 339 13.48 15.96 -22.84
C ALA A 339 14.68 15.79 -21.88
N PHE A 340 15.37 14.65 -21.94
CA PHE A 340 16.42 14.27 -20.99
C PHE A 340 17.68 13.68 -21.68
N PRO A 341 18.34 14.43 -22.58
CA PRO A 341 19.41 13.88 -23.42
C PRO A 341 20.64 13.42 -22.64
N ARG A 342 20.92 14.07 -21.49
CA ARG A 342 22.06 13.72 -20.60
C ARG A 342 21.79 12.54 -19.67
N SER A 343 20.54 12.10 -19.53
CA SER A 343 20.14 11.06 -18.57
C SER A 343 19.14 10.08 -19.18
N PHE A 344 19.29 9.81 -20.47
CA PHE A 344 18.43 8.90 -21.21
C PHE A 344 18.62 7.45 -20.74
N LEU A 345 17.63 6.92 -20.02
CA LEU A 345 17.58 5.54 -19.53
C LEU A 345 16.26 4.91 -20.00
N ALA A 346 16.34 3.93 -20.90
CA ALA A 346 15.17 3.38 -21.60
C ALA A 346 14.60 2.12 -20.94
N LEU A 347 13.28 2.08 -20.71
CA LEU A 347 12.56 0.86 -20.30
C LEU A 347 12.22 0.01 -21.52
N VAL A 348 12.94 -1.10 -21.71
CA VAL A 348 12.99 -1.84 -22.98
C VAL A 348 12.05 -3.06 -23.06
N ASP A 349 11.32 -3.38 -21.99
CA ASP A 349 10.49 -4.59 -21.89
C ASP A 349 8.98 -4.29 -21.93
N THR A 350 8.57 -3.28 -22.70
CA THR A 350 7.15 -2.93 -22.88
C THR A 350 6.45 -3.87 -23.86
N TYR A 351 7.13 -4.21 -24.96
CA TYR A 351 6.62 -5.14 -25.99
C TYR A 351 7.51 -6.38 -26.11
N ASP A 352 8.77 -6.20 -26.52
CA ASP A 352 9.78 -7.26 -26.64
C ASP A 352 11.19 -6.67 -26.45
N VAL A 353 11.98 -7.26 -25.56
CA VAL A 353 13.30 -6.75 -25.18
C VAL A 353 14.29 -6.81 -26.33
N MET A 354 14.42 -7.98 -26.97
CA MET A 354 15.48 -8.23 -27.95
C MET A 354 15.08 -7.76 -29.35
N ARG A 355 13.79 -7.83 -29.68
CA ARG A 355 13.27 -7.53 -31.03
C ARG A 355 12.84 -6.09 -31.21
N SER A 356 12.56 -5.36 -30.13
CA SER A 356 12.08 -3.97 -30.21
C SER A 356 12.86 -3.04 -29.28
N GLY A 357 12.85 -3.30 -27.98
CA GLY A 357 13.35 -2.35 -26.98
C GLY A 357 14.85 -2.07 -27.08
N ILE A 358 15.70 -3.10 -27.15
CA ILE A 358 17.15 -2.93 -27.30
C ILE A 358 17.53 -2.27 -28.63
N PRO A 359 17.01 -2.73 -29.80
CA PRO A 359 17.25 -2.03 -31.06
C PRO A 359 16.83 -0.56 -31.06
N ASN A 360 15.63 -0.25 -30.55
CA ASN A 360 15.13 1.11 -30.45
C ASN A 360 15.99 1.98 -29.53
N PHE A 361 16.41 1.44 -28.38
CA PHE A 361 17.34 2.13 -27.48
C PHE A 361 18.66 2.43 -28.17
N CYS A 362 19.25 1.45 -28.88
CA CYS A 362 20.53 1.63 -29.56
C CYS A 362 20.45 2.74 -30.62
N ALA A 363 19.37 2.79 -31.40
CA ALA A 363 19.16 3.84 -32.40
C ALA A 363 19.14 5.24 -31.77
N VAL A 364 18.39 5.43 -30.67
CA VAL A 364 18.31 6.70 -29.96
C VAL A 364 19.64 7.05 -29.27
N ALA A 365 20.31 6.07 -28.66
CA ALA A 365 21.59 6.28 -27.98
C ALA A 365 22.71 6.66 -28.94
N LEU A 366 22.74 6.10 -30.16
CA LEU A 366 23.71 6.46 -31.19
C LEU A 366 23.42 7.85 -31.77
N ALA A 367 22.16 8.20 -32.00
CA ALA A 367 21.78 9.55 -32.41
C ALA A 367 22.17 10.60 -31.36
N LEU A 368 22.01 10.29 -30.06
CA LEU A 368 22.49 11.12 -28.96
C LEU A 368 24.01 11.25 -28.96
N ASN A 369 24.73 10.16 -29.22
CA ASN A 369 26.19 10.14 -29.29
C ASN A 369 26.74 11.04 -30.39
N ASP A 370 26.09 11.11 -31.55
CA ASP A 370 26.46 12.02 -32.64
C ASP A 370 26.40 13.51 -32.21
N LEU A 371 25.59 13.83 -31.20
CA LEU A 371 25.46 15.17 -30.62
C LEU A 371 26.31 15.37 -29.36
N GLY A 372 27.18 14.42 -29.04
CA GLY A 372 28.08 14.46 -27.89
C GLY A 372 27.42 14.09 -26.55
N TYR A 373 26.18 13.59 -26.56
CA TYR A 373 25.54 13.07 -25.36
C TYR A 373 25.90 11.63 -25.10
N LYS A 374 25.85 11.22 -23.83
CA LYS A 374 26.00 9.84 -23.42
C LYS A 374 24.71 9.34 -22.78
N ALA A 375 24.09 8.34 -23.40
CA ALA A 375 22.96 7.64 -22.80
C ALA A 375 23.36 6.99 -21.47
N ALA A 376 22.41 6.91 -20.53
CA ALA A 376 22.63 6.27 -19.23
C ALA A 376 22.50 4.75 -19.31
N GLY A 377 21.61 4.24 -20.17
CA GLY A 377 21.50 2.81 -20.47
C GLY A 377 20.07 2.29 -20.62
N ILE A 378 19.86 1.02 -20.27
CA ILE A 378 18.55 0.35 -20.32
C ILE A 378 18.06 -0.09 -18.94
N ARG A 379 16.74 -0.24 -18.80
CA ARG A 379 16.07 -0.87 -17.65
C ARG A 379 15.26 -2.08 -18.09
N LEU A 380 15.46 -3.20 -17.41
CA LEU A 380 14.69 -4.45 -17.53
C LEU A 380 13.77 -4.60 -16.31
N ASP A 381 12.46 -4.84 -16.52
CA ASP A 381 11.46 -4.98 -15.44
C ASP A 381 10.77 -6.37 -15.38
N SER A 382 11.04 -7.22 -16.36
CA SER A 382 10.43 -8.54 -16.50
C SER A 382 11.27 -9.49 -17.36
N GLY A 383 10.88 -10.76 -17.40
CA GLY A 383 11.62 -11.82 -18.08
C GLY A 383 12.77 -12.41 -17.26
N ASP A 384 13.58 -13.25 -17.91
CA ASP A 384 14.81 -13.78 -17.32
C ASP A 384 15.88 -12.69 -17.31
N LEU A 385 16.00 -11.97 -16.19
CA LEU A 385 16.89 -10.82 -16.06
C LEU A 385 18.37 -11.18 -16.26
N ALA A 386 18.81 -12.38 -15.84
CA ALA A 386 20.18 -12.80 -16.02
C ALA A 386 20.48 -13.02 -17.50
N TYR A 387 19.65 -13.81 -18.18
CA TYR A 387 19.77 -14.06 -19.62
C TYR A 387 19.67 -12.77 -20.44
N LEU A 388 18.62 -11.97 -20.21
CA LEU A 388 18.37 -10.73 -20.97
C LEU A 388 19.49 -9.71 -20.76
N SER A 389 20.07 -9.60 -19.55
CA SER A 389 21.21 -8.71 -19.32
C SER A 389 22.44 -9.15 -20.15
N CYS A 390 22.70 -10.46 -20.21
CA CYS A 390 23.81 -11.01 -21.00
C CYS A 390 23.61 -10.78 -22.50
N GLU A 391 22.40 -11.03 -23.01
CA GLU A 391 22.09 -10.79 -24.42
C GLU A 391 22.14 -9.31 -24.79
N ALA A 392 21.65 -8.41 -23.92
CA ALA A 392 21.78 -6.97 -24.11
C ALA A 392 23.26 -6.54 -24.16
N ARG A 393 24.10 -7.07 -23.27
CA ARG A 393 25.54 -6.79 -23.27
C ARG A 393 26.22 -7.24 -24.56
N LYS A 394 25.88 -8.43 -25.08
CA LYS A 394 26.37 -8.92 -26.38
C LYS A 394 25.97 -7.99 -27.52
N PHE A 395 24.71 -7.55 -27.54
CA PHE A 395 24.19 -6.62 -28.55
C PHE A 395 24.96 -5.29 -28.51
N PHE A 396 25.17 -4.72 -27.31
CA PHE A 396 25.96 -3.49 -27.15
C PHE A 396 27.41 -3.65 -27.60
N GLY A 397 28.04 -4.79 -27.29
CA GLY A 397 29.39 -5.10 -27.73
C GLY A 397 29.53 -5.23 -29.25
N ALA A 398 28.49 -5.73 -29.93
CA ALA A 398 28.44 -5.78 -31.39
C ALA A 398 28.33 -4.37 -32.00
N ILE A 399 27.45 -3.51 -31.44
CA ILE A 399 27.32 -2.10 -31.85
C ILE A 399 28.65 -1.35 -31.70
N GLU A 400 29.33 -1.48 -30.55
CA GLU A 400 30.63 -0.82 -30.32
C GLU A 400 31.66 -1.20 -31.38
N LYS A 401 31.77 -2.50 -31.71
CA LYS A 401 32.73 -3.02 -32.68
C LYS A 401 32.41 -2.60 -34.10
N GLU A 402 31.14 -2.64 -34.50
CA GLU A 402 30.73 -2.41 -35.89
C GLU A 402 30.68 -0.92 -36.24
N PHE A 403 30.18 -0.09 -35.32
CA PHE A 403 30.02 1.35 -35.56
C PHE A 403 31.13 2.20 -34.94
N GLY A 404 32.08 1.57 -34.23
CA GLY A 404 33.27 2.25 -33.71
C GLY A 404 32.95 3.30 -32.65
N VAL A 405 32.03 3.01 -31.73
CA VAL A 405 31.57 3.94 -30.67
C VAL A 405 32.14 3.49 -29.31
N PRO A 406 33.29 4.03 -28.87
CA PRO A 406 34.00 3.50 -27.71
C PRO A 406 33.19 3.58 -26.42
N GLY A 407 33.19 2.49 -25.66
CA GLY A 407 32.48 2.39 -24.38
C GLY A 407 31.00 2.05 -24.50
N PHE A 408 30.44 1.92 -25.70
CA PHE A 408 29.03 1.54 -25.91
C PHE A 408 28.75 0.12 -25.41
N GLY A 409 29.68 -0.83 -25.53
CA GLY A 409 29.56 -2.18 -24.99
C GLY A 409 29.43 -2.22 -23.46
N LYS A 410 29.85 -1.16 -22.76
CA LYS A 410 29.72 -0.99 -21.31
C LYS A 410 28.55 -0.08 -20.91
N MET A 411 27.55 0.06 -21.78
CA MET A 411 26.34 0.82 -21.49
C MET A 411 25.62 0.26 -20.25
N GLY A 412 25.07 1.13 -19.39
CA GLY A 412 24.47 0.71 -18.13
C GLY A 412 23.26 -0.22 -18.33
N ILE A 413 23.20 -1.30 -17.55
CA ILE A 413 22.04 -2.20 -17.46
C ILE A 413 21.47 -2.11 -16.06
N THR A 414 20.24 -1.63 -15.95
CA THR A 414 19.49 -1.56 -14.68
C THR A 414 18.45 -2.66 -14.65
N ALA A 415 18.38 -3.44 -13.58
CA ALA A 415 17.27 -4.36 -13.34
C ALA A 415 16.33 -3.81 -12.27
N SER A 416 15.03 -3.76 -12.55
CA SER A 416 13.96 -3.56 -11.57
C SER A 416 12.97 -4.71 -11.65
N ASN A 417 12.19 -4.94 -10.59
CA ASN A 417 10.98 -5.80 -10.50
C ASN A 417 10.74 -6.06 -8.99
N ASP A 418 10.11 -7.17 -8.64
CA ASP A 418 9.99 -7.77 -7.32
C ASP A 418 11.35 -8.34 -6.80
N LEU A 419 12.43 -7.55 -6.88
CA LEU A 419 13.76 -7.93 -6.42
C LEU A 419 13.85 -7.92 -4.88
N ASN A 420 14.58 -8.88 -4.34
CA ASN A 420 14.93 -9.07 -2.93
C ASN A 420 16.28 -9.80 -2.80
N GLU A 421 16.75 -10.01 -1.57
CA GLU A 421 18.03 -10.63 -1.26
C GLU A 421 18.22 -12.01 -1.91
N GLU A 422 17.17 -12.85 -1.90
CA GLU A 422 17.20 -14.20 -2.48
C GLU A 422 17.29 -14.16 -4.02
N THR A 423 16.51 -13.29 -4.65
CA THR A 423 16.55 -13.13 -6.12
C THR A 423 17.87 -12.55 -6.59
N LEU A 424 18.50 -11.64 -5.82
CA LEU A 424 19.82 -11.10 -6.13
C LEU A 424 20.90 -12.18 -6.02
N ASP A 425 20.85 -13.02 -4.99
CA ASP A 425 21.75 -14.18 -4.86
C ASP A 425 21.56 -15.17 -6.02
N ALA A 426 20.31 -15.43 -6.43
CA ALA A 426 20.02 -16.27 -7.58
C ALA A 426 20.59 -15.69 -8.89
N LEU A 427 20.43 -14.38 -9.12
CA LEU A 427 21.03 -13.71 -10.28
C LEU A 427 22.56 -13.85 -10.27
N ASN A 428 23.21 -13.57 -9.13
CA ASN A 428 24.66 -13.68 -9.00
C ASN A 428 25.17 -15.10 -9.33
N LYS A 429 24.44 -16.14 -8.90
CA LYS A 429 24.78 -17.55 -9.17
C LYS A 429 24.61 -17.95 -10.63
N GLN A 430 23.64 -17.36 -11.34
CA GLN A 430 23.42 -17.62 -12.77
C GLN A 430 24.46 -16.94 -13.66
N GLY A 431 25.07 -15.84 -13.17
CA GLY A 431 25.90 -14.95 -13.97
C GLY A 431 25.04 -13.97 -14.75
N HIS A 432 25.25 -12.67 -14.54
CA HIS A 432 24.50 -11.60 -15.18
C HIS A 432 25.41 -10.43 -15.54
N GLU A 433 24.89 -9.50 -16.36
CA GLU A 433 25.56 -8.28 -16.81
C GLU A 433 24.88 -7.00 -16.28
N VAL A 434 24.00 -7.13 -15.27
CA VAL A 434 23.34 -6.01 -14.58
C VAL A 434 24.35 -5.16 -13.79
N ASP A 435 24.33 -3.85 -14.01
CA ASP A 435 25.21 -2.86 -13.35
C ASP A 435 24.55 -2.18 -12.13
N SER A 436 23.21 -2.13 -12.09
CA SER A 436 22.47 -1.48 -11.00
C SER A 436 21.07 -2.07 -10.80
N TYR A 437 20.54 -1.91 -9.58
CA TYR A 437 19.26 -2.50 -9.18
C TYR A 437 18.27 -1.44 -8.69
N GLY A 438 17.02 -1.52 -9.15
CA GLY A 438 15.88 -0.79 -8.62
C GLY A 438 15.04 -1.68 -7.72
N ILE A 439 15.19 -1.53 -6.39
CA ILE A 439 14.47 -2.34 -5.40
C ILE A 439 13.41 -1.47 -4.71
N GLY A 440 12.14 -1.77 -4.96
CA GLY A 440 11.01 -1.00 -4.45
C GLY A 440 10.33 -1.65 -3.24
N THR A 441 9.29 -2.45 -3.52
CA THR A 441 8.37 -3.01 -2.53
C THR A 441 9.08 -3.71 -1.37
N TYR A 442 9.97 -4.67 -1.67
CA TYR A 442 10.63 -5.47 -0.62
C TYR A 442 11.45 -4.63 0.35
N LEU A 443 12.12 -3.58 -0.17
CA LEU A 443 12.96 -2.70 0.61
C LEU A 443 12.13 -1.75 1.48
N VAL A 444 11.17 -1.03 0.90
CA VAL A 444 10.43 0.03 1.62
C VAL A 444 9.45 -0.53 2.65
N THR A 445 8.89 -1.72 2.42
CA THR A 445 7.95 -2.34 3.37
C THR A 445 8.65 -3.20 4.42
N CYS A 446 9.98 -3.32 4.36
CA CYS A 446 10.78 -4.28 5.14
C CYS A 446 10.16 -5.69 5.06
N TYR A 447 9.91 -6.19 3.84
CA TYR A 447 8.97 -7.30 3.62
C TYR A 447 9.29 -8.57 4.43
N ALA A 448 10.57 -8.91 4.63
CA ALA A 448 10.99 -10.07 5.42
C ALA A 448 10.72 -9.89 6.95
N GLN A 449 10.73 -8.64 7.43
CA GLN A 449 10.46 -8.30 8.82
C GLN A 449 9.79 -6.93 8.91
N ALA A 450 8.47 -6.91 8.70
CA ALA A 450 7.69 -5.68 8.56
C ALA A 450 7.62 -4.80 9.84
N ALA A 451 8.12 -5.31 10.97
CA ALA A 451 8.19 -4.58 12.24
C ALA A 451 9.47 -4.90 13.01
N LEU A 452 10.13 -3.86 13.53
CA LEU A 452 11.23 -4.04 14.48
C LEU A 452 10.69 -4.23 15.91
N GLY A 453 11.28 -5.18 16.63
CA GLY A 453 11.01 -5.56 18.01
C GLY A 453 11.32 -4.52 19.08
N CYS A 454 10.91 -3.25 18.94
CA CYS A 454 11.21 -2.23 19.94
C CYS A 454 10.35 -2.39 21.20
N VAL A 455 10.97 -2.21 22.37
CA VAL A 455 10.31 -2.19 23.68
C VAL A 455 10.62 -0.89 24.40
N PHE A 456 9.59 -0.27 24.98
CA PHE A 456 9.72 0.86 25.89
C PHE A 456 9.28 0.38 27.28
N LYS A 457 10.20 0.38 28.24
CA LYS A 457 9.98 -0.12 29.60
C LYS A 457 10.43 0.91 30.62
N LEU A 458 9.66 1.02 31.70
CA LEU A 458 10.04 1.82 32.85
C LEU A 458 11.13 1.08 33.63
N VAL A 459 12.32 1.66 33.70
CA VAL A 459 13.47 1.05 34.37
C VAL A 459 13.80 1.70 35.72
N GLU A 460 13.24 2.88 36.00
CA GLU A 460 13.51 3.64 37.22
C GLU A 460 12.38 4.64 37.49
N ILE A 461 12.04 4.86 38.76
CA ILE A 461 11.21 6.00 39.21
C ILE A 461 11.93 6.63 40.39
N ASN A 462 12.24 7.93 40.33
CA ASN A 462 12.87 8.67 41.44
C ASN A 462 14.13 7.97 42.00
N ASN A 463 15.05 7.56 41.11
CA ASN A 463 16.26 6.80 41.45
C ASN A 463 16.01 5.40 42.05
N GLN A 464 14.78 4.91 42.07
CA GLN A 464 14.44 3.55 42.49
C GLN A 464 14.30 2.64 41.26
N PRO A 465 15.18 1.63 41.09
CA PRO A 465 15.13 0.71 39.96
C PRO A 465 13.79 -0.02 39.87
N ARG A 466 13.37 -0.30 38.64
CA ARG A 466 12.19 -1.12 38.32
C ARG A 466 12.60 -2.24 37.39
N ILE A 467 12.09 -3.43 37.66
CA ILE A 467 12.25 -4.60 36.81
C ILE A 467 10.86 -5.18 36.49
N LYS A 468 10.68 -5.54 35.23
CA LYS A 468 9.56 -6.39 34.81
C LYS A 468 10.01 -7.83 34.92
N LEU A 469 9.32 -8.62 35.73
CA LEU A 469 9.49 -10.07 35.77
C LEU A 469 8.64 -10.73 34.66
N SER A 470 9.12 -11.83 34.11
CA SER A 470 8.50 -12.55 33.00
C SER A 470 9.04 -13.98 32.98
N GLU A 471 8.18 -14.97 32.72
CA GLU A 471 8.60 -16.37 32.53
C GLU A 471 9.53 -16.53 31.32
N ASP A 472 9.35 -15.68 30.31
CA ASP A 472 10.28 -15.55 29.18
C ASP A 472 11.47 -14.66 29.57
N VAL A 473 12.64 -15.29 29.80
CA VAL A 473 13.90 -14.66 30.22
C VAL A 473 14.37 -13.59 29.23
N SER A 474 14.02 -13.71 27.94
CA SER A 474 14.34 -12.70 26.93
C SER A 474 13.65 -11.35 27.16
N ARG A 475 12.69 -11.30 28.11
CA ARG A 475 11.90 -10.11 28.45
C ARG A 475 12.31 -9.47 29.78
N LEU A 476 13.33 -9.98 30.48
CA LEU A 476 13.89 -9.38 31.70
C LEU A 476 14.80 -8.20 31.34
N TYR A 477 14.53 -7.02 31.92
CA TYR A 477 15.37 -5.84 31.73
C TYR A 477 15.35 -4.96 32.99
N GLY A 478 16.53 -4.51 33.41
CA GLY A 478 16.77 -3.57 34.51
C GLY A 478 17.95 -2.65 34.16
N ARG A 479 18.25 -1.67 35.00
CA ARG A 479 19.37 -0.73 34.79
C ARG A 479 20.71 -1.49 34.73
N GLU A 480 21.53 -1.24 33.71
CA GLU A 480 22.89 -1.79 33.61
C GLU A 480 23.74 -1.31 34.80
N GLY A 481 24.43 -2.24 35.46
CA GLY A 481 25.35 -1.96 36.57
C GLY A 481 24.86 -2.34 37.98
N TYR A 482 23.63 -2.85 38.13
CA TYR A 482 23.13 -3.43 39.39
C TYR A 482 23.05 -4.96 39.27
N PRO A 483 23.66 -5.75 40.19
CA PRO A 483 23.50 -7.20 40.19
C PRO A 483 22.01 -7.56 40.33
N LEU A 484 21.51 -8.44 39.47
CA LEU A 484 20.14 -9.00 39.52
C LEU A 484 19.79 -9.66 40.88
N VAL A 485 20.80 -9.89 41.72
CA VAL A 485 20.71 -10.57 43.02
C VAL A 485 20.23 -9.63 44.15
N ASP A 486 20.46 -8.32 44.06
CA ASP A 486 20.19 -7.41 45.20
C ASP A 486 18.73 -6.93 45.32
N ILE A 487 17.88 -7.18 44.32
CA ILE A 487 16.46 -6.77 44.35
C ILE A 487 15.57 -7.82 45.06
N MET A 488 16.07 -9.03 45.31
CA MET A 488 15.29 -10.10 45.98
C MET A 488 15.41 -10.10 47.51
N THR A 489 16.26 -9.24 48.10
CA THR A 489 16.46 -9.17 49.57
C THR A 489 16.21 -7.75 50.08
N GLY A 490 15.02 -7.22 49.87
CA GLY A 490 14.59 -5.92 50.40
C GLY A 490 14.12 -5.99 51.86
N GLU A 491 14.98 -6.43 52.79
CA GLU A 491 14.79 -6.12 54.21
C GLU A 491 15.16 -4.66 54.43
N ASN A 492 14.18 -3.74 54.38
CA ASN A 492 14.10 -2.48 55.13
C ASN A 492 13.23 -1.43 54.41
N GLU A 493 11.91 -1.46 54.61
CA GLU A 493 11.10 -0.23 54.67
C GLU A 493 9.96 -0.38 55.70
N PRO A 494 9.62 0.69 56.45
CA PRO A 494 8.59 0.63 57.48
C PRO A 494 7.19 0.61 56.86
N SER A 495 6.42 -0.42 57.20
CA SER A 495 5.02 -0.64 56.80
C SER A 495 4.10 0.54 57.15
N PRO A 496 3.21 1.01 56.25
CA PRO A 496 2.08 1.83 56.62
C PRO A 496 1.02 0.98 57.33
N LYS A 497 0.65 1.36 58.56
CA LYS A 497 -0.49 0.77 59.27
C LYS A 497 -1.80 1.13 58.55
N LEU A 498 -2.44 0.15 57.92
CA LEU A 498 -3.84 0.24 57.51
C LEU A 498 -4.71 -0.69 58.38
N ILE A 499 -5.68 -0.10 59.07
CA ILE A 499 -6.68 -0.76 59.90
C ILE A 499 -7.85 -1.18 58.99
N GLY A 500 -8.24 -2.47 59.04
CA GLY A 500 -9.40 -2.99 58.31
C GLY A 500 -9.27 -4.47 57.94
N VAL A 501 -9.28 -5.35 58.94
CA VAL A 501 -9.06 -6.79 58.83
C VAL A 501 -10.38 -7.52 58.52
N ASN A 502 -10.48 -8.15 57.33
CA ASN A 502 -11.02 -9.52 57.19
C ASN A 502 -10.97 -10.15 55.78
N MET A 503 -10.72 -9.38 54.71
CA MET A 503 -10.60 -9.96 53.34
C MET A 503 -9.14 -10.19 52.91
N LEU A 504 -8.23 -9.32 53.38
CA LEU A 504 -6.79 -9.39 53.08
C LEU A 504 -6.15 -10.67 53.65
N LYS A 505 -6.51 -11.08 54.87
CA LYS A 505 -5.92 -12.26 55.54
C LYS A 505 -6.25 -13.60 54.85
N PHE A 506 -7.38 -13.70 54.15
CA PHE A 506 -7.73 -14.90 53.39
C PHE A 506 -6.96 -14.98 52.07
N LEU A 507 -6.80 -13.84 51.38
CA LEU A 507 -6.04 -13.73 50.14
C LEU A 507 -4.53 -13.96 50.33
N THR A 508 -3.96 -13.54 51.46
CA THR A 508 -2.54 -13.80 51.80
C THR A 508 -2.27 -15.23 52.30
N TRP A 509 -3.31 -15.94 52.80
CA TRP A 509 -3.16 -17.30 53.31
C TRP A 509 -3.35 -18.37 52.22
N TYR A 510 -4.20 -18.12 51.23
CA TYR A 510 -4.50 -19.08 50.16
C TYR A 510 -3.56 -18.97 48.94
N PHE A 511 -2.93 -17.80 48.76
CA PHE A 511 -2.02 -17.50 47.65
C PHE A 511 -0.86 -16.65 48.19
N GLY A 512 0.40 -17.03 47.93
CA GLY A 512 1.59 -16.37 48.49
C GLY A 512 1.70 -14.86 48.23
N GLU A 513 2.75 -14.24 48.77
CA GLU A 513 2.98 -12.78 48.78
C GLU A 513 2.60 -12.08 47.47
N THR A 514 1.56 -11.24 47.52
CA THR A 514 1.15 -10.39 46.39
C THR A 514 2.03 -9.14 46.33
N ASN A 515 2.48 -8.77 45.12
CA ASN A 515 3.24 -7.54 44.94
C ASN A 515 2.37 -6.30 45.26
N GLN A 516 2.67 -5.63 46.38
CA GLN A 516 1.93 -4.46 46.84
C GLN A 516 1.91 -3.31 45.82
N SER A 517 2.93 -3.21 44.95
CA SER A 517 3.00 -2.18 43.91
C SER A 517 1.97 -2.41 42.79
N GLU A 518 1.73 -3.66 42.41
CA GLU A 518 0.73 -4.01 41.38
C GLU A 518 -0.70 -3.82 41.93
N LEU A 519 -0.92 -4.23 43.18
CA LEU A 519 -2.19 -3.97 43.86
C LEU A 519 -2.49 -2.46 43.95
N ALA A 520 -1.49 -1.63 44.27
CA ALA A 520 -1.63 -0.19 44.28
C ALA A 520 -1.94 0.39 42.89
N ALA A 521 -1.29 -0.13 41.83
CA ALA A 521 -1.56 0.28 40.45
C ALA A 521 -2.98 -0.08 40.01
N PHE A 522 -3.43 -1.31 40.28
CA PHE A 522 -4.79 -1.76 39.99
C PHE A 522 -5.83 -0.92 40.74
N THR A 523 -5.62 -0.68 42.03
CA THR A 523 -6.51 0.14 42.85
C THR A 523 -6.60 1.57 42.30
N SER A 524 -5.47 2.16 41.92
CA SER A 524 -5.43 3.51 41.34
C SER A 524 -6.17 3.58 40.00
N TYR A 525 -5.98 2.59 39.12
CA TYR A 525 -6.66 2.53 37.83
C TYR A 525 -8.17 2.28 37.98
N ALA A 526 -8.58 1.42 38.93
CA ALA A 526 -9.98 1.17 39.25
C ALA A 526 -10.69 2.41 39.81
N LEU A 527 -10.00 3.21 40.63
CA LEU A 527 -10.53 4.48 41.14
C LEU A 527 -10.68 5.53 40.02
N ALA A 528 -9.73 5.59 39.09
CA ALA A 528 -9.75 6.53 37.97
C ALA A 528 -10.79 6.16 36.90
N PHE A 529 -10.97 4.86 36.60
CA PHE A 529 -11.84 4.36 35.54
C PHE A 529 -12.81 3.26 36.04
N PRO A 530 -13.73 3.59 36.96
CA PRO A 530 -14.53 2.59 37.69
C PRO A 530 -15.48 1.77 36.81
N ARG A 531 -15.76 2.20 35.57
CA ARG A 531 -16.62 1.49 34.61
C ARG A 531 -15.86 0.80 33.47
N SER A 532 -14.54 0.95 33.40
CA SER A 532 -13.71 0.45 32.29
C SER A 532 -12.40 -0.16 32.77
N PHE A 533 -12.33 -0.53 34.05
CA PHE A 533 -11.15 -1.12 34.66
C PHE A 533 -10.87 -2.52 34.09
N LEU A 534 -9.74 -2.65 33.40
CA LEU A 534 -9.20 -3.92 32.88
C LEU A 534 -7.80 -4.13 33.47
N ALA A 535 -7.63 -5.14 34.33
CA ALA A 535 -6.35 -5.43 34.98
C ALA A 535 -5.44 -6.25 34.06
N LEU A 536 -4.15 -5.89 33.95
CA LEU A 536 -3.14 -6.69 33.26
C LEU A 536 -2.46 -7.60 34.28
N VAL A 537 -2.83 -8.87 34.35
CA VAL A 537 -2.54 -9.78 35.49
C VAL A 537 -1.26 -10.61 35.28
N ASP A 538 -0.38 -10.17 34.37
CA ASP A 538 0.79 -10.92 33.90
C ASP A 538 2.10 -10.12 34.11
N THR A 539 2.09 -9.12 34.98
CA THR A 539 3.28 -8.28 35.25
C THR A 539 4.07 -8.78 36.46
N TYR A 540 3.37 -9.37 37.42
CA TYR A 540 3.91 -10.22 38.48
C TYR A 540 3.00 -11.44 38.63
N ASP A 541 3.53 -12.53 39.18
CA ASP A 541 2.83 -13.80 39.37
C ASP A 541 1.68 -13.61 40.40
N VAL A 542 0.52 -13.11 39.95
CA VAL A 542 -0.55 -12.65 40.85
C VAL A 542 -1.81 -13.50 40.71
N SER A 543 -2.16 -14.12 41.83
CA SER A 543 -3.35 -14.96 42.05
C SER A 543 -4.52 -14.18 42.67
N VAL A 544 -4.60 -12.85 42.48
CA VAL A 544 -5.61 -12.01 43.17
C VAL A 544 -6.28 -10.99 42.23
N VAL A 545 -7.62 -11.07 42.14
CA VAL A 545 -8.46 -10.01 41.56
C VAL A 545 -9.34 -9.41 42.65
N PHE A 546 -9.24 -8.09 42.86
CA PHE A 546 -9.96 -7.38 43.91
C PHE A 546 -11.43 -7.11 43.54
N ALA A 547 -12.34 -7.44 44.46
CA ALA A 547 -13.72 -6.95 44.46
C ALA A 547 -13.76 -5.54 45.10
N SER A 548 -13.55 -4.49 44.31
CA SER A 548 -13.86 -3.12 44.73
C SER A 548 -15.38 -2.87 44.62
N ARG A 549 -15.90 -1.79 45.22
CA ARG A 549 -17.30 -1.31 45.01
C ARG A 549 -17.64 -1.00 43.55
N TYR A 550 -16.65 -1.06 42.65
CA TYR A 550 -16.76 -0.79 41.23
C TYR A 550 -16.67 -2.09 40.43
N LYS A 551 -17.55 -2.26 39.43
CA LYS A 551 -17.63 -3.46 38.60
C LYS A 551 -16.42 -3.48 37.65
N ALA A 552 -15.40 -4.27 38.00
CA ALA A 552 -14.27 -4.52 37.11
C ALA A 552 -14.76 -5.08 35.76
N ALA A 553 -14.18 -4.61 34.66
CA ALA A 553 -14.57 -5.02 33.31
C ALA A 553 -13.97 -6.38 32.93
N GLY A 554 -12.79 -6.71 33.47
CA GLY A 554 -12.10 -7.95 33.12
C GLY A 554 -10.64 -8.03 33.56
N ILE A 555 -9.99 -9.11 33.11
CA ILE A 555 -8.54 -9.27 33.12
C ILE A 555 -7.99 -9.33 31.70
N ARG A 556 -6.69 -9.05 31.55
CA ARG A 556 -5.93 -9.24 30.32
C ARG A 556 -4.74 -10.17 30.55
N LEU A 557 -4.66 -11.21 29.72
CA LEU A 557 -3.55 -12.17 29.63
C LEU A 557 -2.64 -11.77 28.45
N ASP A 558 -1.33 -11.72 28.67
CA ASP A 558 -0.34 -11.21 27.69
C ASP A 558 0.86 -12.14 27.47
N SER A 559 0.93 -13.29 28.15
CA SER A 559 1.94 -14.34 27.94
C SER A 559 1.48 -15.67 28.55
N GLY A 560 2.33 -16.70 28.47
CA GLY A 560 2.01 -18.07 28.90
C GLY A 560 1.06 -18.82 27.97
N ASP A 561 0.58 -19.99 28.40
CA ASP A 561 -0.44 -20.76 27.70
C ASP A 561 -1.81 -20.08 27.85
N LEU A 562 -2.15 -19.23 26.88
CA LEU A 562 -3.37 -18.43 26.91
C LEU A 562 -4.65 -19.27 26.97
N ALA A 563 -4.68 -20.48 26.39
CA ALA A 563 -5.86 -21.34 26.46
C ALA A 563 -6.04 -21.86 27.88
N TYR A 564 -5.00 -22.48 28.44
CA TYR A 564 -5.00 -22.99 29.81
C TYR A 564 -5.30 -21.88 30.84
N LEU A 565 -4.56 -20.76 30.77
CA LEU A 565 -4.69 -19.64 31.70
C LEU A 565 -6.08 -19.01 31.66
N SER A 566 -6.71 -18.92 30.47
CA SER A 566 -8.08 -18.43 30.38
C SER A 566 -9.08 -19.34 31.10
N CYS A 567 -8.92 -20.66 30.97
CA CYS A 567 -9.77 -21.65 31.63
C CYS A 567 -9.60 -21.62 33.14
N GLU A 568 -8.36 -21.53 33.63
CA GLU A 568 -8.09 -21.40 35.07
C GLU A 568 -8.64 -20.09 35.64
N ALA A 569 -8.47 -18.97 34.93
CA ALA A 569 -9.05 -17.70 35.32
C ALA A 569 -10.58 -17.78 35.42
N ARG A 570 -11.25 -18.44 34.47
CA ARG A 570 -12.71 -18.62 34.50
C ARG A 570 -13.16 -19.48 35.69
N LYS A 571 -12.47 -20.59 35.97
CA LYS A 571 -12.75 -21.44 37.15
C LYS A 571 -12.59 -20.63 38.44
N PHE A 572 -11.54 -19.84 38.54
CA PHE A 572 -11.26 -18.98 39.68
C PHE A 572 -12.37 -17.92 39.87
N PHE A 573 -12.80 -17.26 38.79
CA PHE A 573 -13.92 -16.31 38.85
C PHE A 573 -15.22 -16.97 39.31
N GLY A 574 -15.51 -18.19 38.84
CA GLY A 574 -16.68 -18.96 39.27
C GLY A 574 -16.63 -19.32 40.77
N ALA A 575 -15.45 -19.67 41.28
CA ALA A 575 -15.26 -19.94 42.70
C ALA A 575 -15.52 -18.69 43.55
N ILE A 576 -14.98 -17.53 43.14
CA ILE A 576 -15.20 -16.25 43.83
C ILE A 576 -16.69 -15.86 43.82
N GLU A 577 -17.37 -15.98 42.68
CA GLU A 577 -18.81 -15.69 42.59
C GLU A 577 -19.61 -16.51 43.60
N LYS A 578 -19.30 -17.80 43.73
CA LYS A 578 -19.98 -18.73 44.64
C LYS A 578 -19.64 -18.46 46.11
N GLU A 579 -18.36 -18.24 46.42
CA GLU A 579 -17.88 -18.09 47.79
C GLU A 579 -18.30 -16.75 48.40
N PHE A 580 -18.18 -15.67 47.63
CA PHE A 580 -18.48 -14.32 48.10
C PHE A 580 -19.87 -13.82 47.72
N GLY A 581 -20.65 -14.63 46.98
CA GLY A 581 -22.01 -14.30 46.59
C GLY A 581 -22.10 -13.03 45.73
N VAL A 582 -21.19 -12.87 44.77
CA VAL A 582 -21.07 -11.68 43.90
C VAL A 582 -21.58 -12.02 42.49
N PRO A 583 -22.89 -11.80 42.18
CA PRO A 583 -23.48 -12.28 40.94
C PRO A 583 -22.83 -11.69 39.69
N GLY A 584 -22.53 -12.54 38.72
CA GLY A 584 -21.91 -12.17 37.45
C GLY A 584 -20.38 -12.07 37.47
N PHE A 585 -19.72 -12.28 38.62
CA PHE A 585 -18.25 -12.25 38.70
C PHE A 585 -17.60 -13.39 37.90
N GLY A 586 -18.21 -14.58 37.87
CA GLY A 586 -17.80 -15.71 37.03
C GLY A 586 -17.81 -15.41 35.53
N LYS A 587 -18.59 -14.40 35.10
CA LYS A 587 -18.68 -13.94 33.70
C LYS A 587 -17.82 -12.70 33.41
N MET A 588 -16.88 -12.36 34.29
CA MET A 588 -15.99 -11.23 34.08
C MET A 588 -15.12 -11.43 32.83
N GLY A 589 -14.88 -10.35 32.07
CA GLY A 589 -14.26 -10.44 30.76
C GLY A 589 -12.81 -10.92 30.81
N ILE A 590 -12.43 -11.81 29.88
CA ILE A 590 -11.04 -12.24 29.69
C ILE A 590 -10.56 -11.74 28.33
N THR A 591 -9.55 -10.87 28.33
CA THR A 591 -8.87 -10.41 27.11
C THR A 591 -7.56 -11.15 26.93
N ALA A 592 -7.30 -11.75 25.78
CA ALA A 592 -5.97 -12.28 25.43
C ALA A 592 -5.26 -11.34 24.45
N SER A 593 -3.95 -11.20 24.59
CA SER A 593 -3.08 -10.49 23.65
C SER A 593 -1.69 -11.12 23.67
N ASN A 594 -0.78 -10.59 22.85
CA ASN A 594 0.61 -11.04 22.59
C ASN A 594 0.73 -11.96 21.38
N ASP A 595 1.32 -11.42 20.32
CA ASP A 595 1.68 -12.12 19.08
C ASP A 595 0.55 -12.97 18.45
N LEU A 596 -0.69 -12.57 18.71
CA LEU A 596 -1.87 -13.21 18.12
C LEU A 596 -1.90 -12.97 16.61
N ASN A 597 -2.20 -14.03 15.86
CA ASN A 597 -2.44 -14.05 14.43
C ASN A 597 -3.50 -15.11 14.09
N GLU A 598 -3.82 -15.29 12.80
CA GLU A 598 -4.81 -16.29 12.35
C GLU A 598 -4.50 -17.72 12.80
N GLU A 599 -3.23 -18.13 12.84
CA GLU A 599 -2.83 -19.48 13.24
C GLU A 599 -2.96 -19.69 14.73
N THR A 600 -2.51 -18.73 15.54
CA THR A 600 -2.65 -18.82 17.00
C THR A 600 -4.12 -18.77 17.41
N LEU A 601 -4.96 -17.97 16.74
CA LEU A 601 -6.40 -17.93 17.02
C LEU A 601 -7.08 -19.27 16.69
N ASP A 602 -6.73 -19.88 15.54
CA ASP A 602 -7.23 -21.21 15.17
C ASP A 602 -6.77 -22.29 16.17
N ALA A 603 -5.52 -22.23 16.63
CA ALA A 603 -4.99 -23.12 17.65
C ALA A 603 -5.74 -22.99 18.99
N LEU A 604 -5.97 -21.75 19.46
CA LEU A 604 -6.77 -21.49 20.67
C LEU A 604 -8.16 -22.10 20.53
N ASN A 605 -8.86 -21.83 19.42
CA ASN A 605 -10.21 -22.36 19.18
C ASN A 605 -10.24 -23.90 19.21
N LYS A 606 -9.22 -24.58 18.68
CA LYS A 606 -9.11 -26.04 18.69
C LYS A 606 -8.83 -26.63 20.08
N GLN A 607 -8.04 -25.94 20.89
CA GLN A 607 -7.73 -26.36 22.26
C GLN A 607 -8.91 -26.18 23.22
N GLY A 608 -9.78 -25.22 22.92
CA GLY A 608 -10.84 -24.77 23.83
C GLY A 608 -10.29 -23.76 24.84
N HIS A 609 -10.98 -22.62 24.99
CA HIS A 609 -10.55 -21.52 25.84
C HIS A 609 -11.73 -20.69 26.33
N GLU A 610 -11.49 -19.86 27.35
CA GLU A 610 -12.49 -19.00 28.00
C GLU A 610 -12.28 -17.49 27.70
N VAL A 611 -11.37 -17.17 26.78
CA VAL A 611 -11.14 -15.80 26.27
C VAL A 611 -12.39 -15.21 25.62
N ASP A 612 -12.76 -13.99 26.01
CA ASP A 612 -13.92 -13.23 25.49
C ASP A 612 -13.53 -12.22 24.40
N SER A 613 -12.28 -11.73 24.44
CA SER A 613 -11.79 -10.71 23.52
C SER A 613 -10.30 -10.86 23.19
N TYR A 614 -9.90 -10.44 21.99
CA TYR A 614 -8.51 -10.50 21.55
C TYR A 614 -7.96 -9.11 21.25
N GLY A 615 -6.78 -8.82 21.78
CA GLY A 615 -5.97 -7.66 21.46
C GLY A 615 -4.86 -8.01 20.48
N ILE A 616 -5.01 -7.61 19.22
CA ILE A 616 -4.11 -7.99 18.13
C ILE A 616 -3.34 -6.76 17.64
N GLY A 617 -2.01 -6.89 17.59
CA GLY A 617 -1.11 -5.78 17.31
C GLY A 617 -0.31 -5.94 16.02
N THR A 618 0.95 -6.35 16.15
CA THR A 618 1.95 -6.39 15.08
C THR A 618 1.44 -7.09 13.81
N TYR A 619 0.98 -8.34 13.93
CA TYR A 619 0.52 -9.15 12.79
C TYR A 619 -0.65 -8.54 12.01
N LEU A 620 -1.42 -7.66 12.65
CA LEU A 620 -2.57 -7.00 12.05
C LEU A 620 -2.16 -5.75 11.27
N VAL A 621 -1.57 -4.76 11.95
CA VAL A 621 -1.34 -3.42 11.36
C VAL A 621 -0.17 -3.37 10.39
N THR A 622 0.78 -4.29 10.49
CA THR A 622 1.91 -4.37 9.55
C THR A 622 1.68 -5.40 8.45
N CYS A 623 0.55 -6.12 8.49
CA CYS A 623 0.26 -7.24 7.58
C CYS A 623 1.44 -8.21 7.48
N TYR A 624 1.96 -8.65 8.63
CA TYR A 624 3.28 -9.31 8.73
C TYR A 624 3.50 -10.48 7.75
N ALA A 625 2.45 -11.24 7.42
CA ALA A 625 2.53 -12.36 6.47
C ALA A 625 2.74 -11.93 5.00
N GLN A 626 2.32 -10.71 4.64
CA GLN A 626 2.49 -10.12 3.32
C GLN A 626 2.32 -8.60 3.46
N ALA A 627 3.41 -7.84 3.34
CA ALA A 627 3.44 -6.41 3.61
C ALA A 627 3.02 -5.52 2.41
N ALA A 628 2.60 -6.12 1.29
CA ALA A 628 2.09 -5.41 0.11
C ALA A 628 1.09 -6.25 -0.70
N LEU A 629 0.02 -5.65 -1.22
CA LEU A 629 -1.03 -6.29 -2.03
C LEU A 629 -0.62 -6.53 -3.49
N GLY A 630 0.26 -5.68 -4.05
CA GLY A 630 0.64 -5.75 -5.46
C GLY A 630 -0.35 -5.05 -6.41
N CYS A 631 -0.85 -3.88 -5.99
CA CYS A 631 -1.59 -2.96 -6.84
C CYS A 631 -0.73 -2.44 -8.01
N VAL A 632 -1.37 -2.24 -9.15
CA VAL A 632 -0.77 -1.69 -10.37
C VAL A 632 -1.70 -0.66 -10.98
N PHE A 633 -1.11 0.33 -11.64
CA PHE A 633 -1.80 1.38 -12.38
C PHE A 633 -1.38 1.26 -13.86
N LYS A 634 -2.35 1.18 -14.77
CA LYS A 634 -2.07 0.91 -16.19
C LYS A 634 -2.90 1.79 -17.11
N LEU A 635 -2.23 2.41 -18.09
CA LEU A 635 -2.89 3.06 -19.21
C LEU A 635 -3.62 2.00 -20.04
N VAL A 636 -4.90 2.23 -20.30
CA VAL A 636 -5.74 1.30 -21.09
C VAL A 636 -6.34 1.96 -22.32
N GLU A 637 -6.35 3.30 -22.37
CA GLU A 637 -6.87 4.08 -23.50
C GLU A 637 -6.28 5.48 -23.49
N ILE A 638 -6.06 6.07 -24.67
CA ILE A 638 -5.69 7.47 -24.85
C ILE A 638 -6.36 8.00 -26.11
N ASN A 639 -7.00 9.17 -26.05
CA ASN A 639 -7.79 9.77 -27.15
C ASN A 639 -8.76 8.76 -27.81
N ASN A 640 -9.46 7.95 -26.99
CA ASN A 640 -10.37 6.86 -27.41
C ASN A 640 -9.70 5.71 -28.17
N GLN A 641 -8.37 5.63 -28.19
CA GLN A 641 -7.62 4.54 -28.78
C GLN A 641 -7.13 3.60 -27.66
N PRO A 642 -7.52 2.32 -27.68
CA PRO A 642 -7.11 1.35 -26.67
C PRO A 642 -5.59 1.14 -26.61
N ARG A 643 -5.08 0.77 -25.43
CA ARG A 643 -3.68 0.46 -25.16
C ARG A 643 -3.51 -0.84 -24.41
N ILE A 644 -2.50 -1.61 -24.79
CA ILE A 644 -2.13 -2.86 -24.15
C ILE A 644 -0.63 -2.87 -23.84
N LYS A 645 -0.27 -3.40 -22.66
CA LYS A 645 1.12 -3.70 -22.28
C LYS A 645 1.31 -5.20 -22.37
N LEU A 646 2.26 -5.62 -23.20
CA LEU A 646 2.64 -7.04 -23.34
C LEU A 646 3.75 -7.40 -22.36
N SER A 647 3.92 -8.68 -22.07
CA SER A 647 4.94 -9.18 -21.14
C SER A 647 5.18 -10.66 -21.40
N GLU A 648 6.42 -11.12 -21.20
CA GLU A 648 6.73 -12.56 -21.19
C GLU A 648 5.93 -13.31 -20.11
N ASP A 649 5.65 -12.64 -18.99
CA ASP A 649 4.70 -13.12 -17.99
C ASP A 649 3.27 -12.70 -18.37
N VAL A 650 2.49 -13.65 -18.90
CA VAL A 650 1.08 -13.44 -19.27
C VAL A 650 0.24 -12.86 -18.11
N SER A 651 0.59 -13.15 -16.86
CA SER A 651 -0.09 -12.58 -15.69
C SER A 651 0.14 -11.08 -15.50
N LYS A 652 1.14 -10.49 -16.18
CA LYS A 652 1.43 -9.04 -16.18
C LYS A 652 0.82 -8.29 -17.38
N VAL A 653 0.23 -8.99 -18.35
CA VAL A 653 -0.47 -8.36 -19.48
C VAL A 653 -1.68 -7.56 -18.99
N SER A 654 -1.88 -6.37 -19.55
CA SER A 654 -3.01 -5.48 -19.22
C SER A 654 -4.23 -5.81 -20.08
N ILE A 655 -5.41 -5.48 -19.56
CA ILE A 655 -6.66 -5.57 -20.33
C ILE A 655 -6.93 -4.17 -20.93
N PRO A 656 -6.99 -4.03 -22.26
CA PRO A 656 -7.09 -2.74 -22.94
C PRO A 656 -8.49 -2.11 -22.80
N CYS A 657 -8.62 -0.89 -23.31
CA CYS A 657 -9.79 -0.03 -23.44
C CYS A 657 -10.48 0.37 -22.12
N LYS A 658 -11.36 1.37 -22.21
CA LYS A 658 -12.32 1.69 -21.15
C LYS A 658 -13.34 0.55 -20.99
N LYS A 659 -13.57 0.12 -19.75
CA LYS A 659 -14.34 -1.09 -19.42
C LYS A 659 -15.57 -0.81 -18.55
N ARG A 660 -16.52 -1.72 -18.46
CA ARG A 660 -17.51 -1.73 -17.38
C ARG A 660 -17.40 -3.06 -16.65
N SER A 661 -17.51 -3.03 -15.33
CA SER A 661 -17.31 -4.21 -14.48
C SER A 661 -18.62 -4.54 -13.79
N TYR A 662 -19.02 -5.81 -13.85
CA TYR A 662 -20.26 -6.28 -13.24
C TYR A 662 -20.04 -7.53 -12.42
N ARG A 663 -20.75 -7.63 -11.29
CA ARG A 663 -20.86 -8.85 -10.50
C ARG A 663 -22.16 -9.57 -10.83
N LEU A 664 -22.03 -10.83 -11.23
CA LEU A 664 -23.16 -11.68 -11.61
C LEU A 664 -23.49 -12.64 -10.47
N TYR A 665 -24.75 -12.64 -10.05
CA TYR A 665 -25.23 -13.48 -8.96
C TYR A 665 -26.03 -14.68 -9.47
N GLY A 666 -25.87 -15.82 -8.79
CA GLY A 666 -26.58 -17.06 -9.06
C GLY A 666 -27.96 -17.14 -8.40
N ARG A 667 -28.67 -18.25 -8.63
CA ARG A 667 -29.98 -18.55 -8.02
C ARG A 667 -29.95 -18.62 -6.50
N GLU A 668 -28.84 -19.06 -5.94
CA GLU A 668 -28.63 -19.16 -4.49
C GLU A 668 -28.25 -17.81 -3.86
N GLY A 669 -28.16 -16.73 -4.65
CA GLY A 669 -27.82 -15.40 -4.16
C GLY A 669 -26.33 -15.15 -3.97
N TYR A 670 -25.45 -16.13 -4.18
CA TYR A 670 -23.99 -15.96 -4.16
C TYR A 670 -23.46 -15.26 -5.43
N PRO A 671 -22.40 -14.44 -5.32
CA PRO A 671 -21.67 -13.96 -6.49
C PRO A 671 -20.95 -15.11 -7.18
N LEU A 672 -21.07 -15.20 -8.51
CA LEU A 672 -20.53 -16.31 -9.31
C LEU A 672 -19.30 -15.93 -10.12
N VAL A 673 -19.31 -14.73 -10.69
CA VAL A 673 -18.28 -14.21 -11.59
C VAL A 673 -18.34 -12.69 -11.62
N ASP A 674 -17.17 -12.06 -11.67
CA ASP A 674 -17.04 -10.65 -12.05
C ASP A 674 -16.66 -10.62 -13.53
N ILE A 675 -17.49 -9.95 -14.34
CA ILE A 675 -17.31 -9.83 -15.79
C ILE A 675 -16.99 -8.38 -16.17
N MET A 676 -15.96 -8.22 -17.00
CA MET A 676 -15.61 -6.96 -17.64
C MET A 676 -16.12 -6.93 -19.09
N THR A 677 -16.71 -5.83 -19.50
CA THR A 677 -17.13 -5.54 -20.87
C THR A 677 -16.44 -4.27 -21.36
N GLY A 678 -16.36 -4.02 -22.66
CA GLY A 678 -16.03 -2.69 -23.19
C GLY A 678 -17.11 -1.66 -22.80
N GLU A 679 -16.74 -0.37 -22.77
CA GLU A 679 -17.65 0.74 -22.41
C GLU A 679 -18.94 0.76 -23.24
N ASN A 680 -18.81 0.51 -24.56
CA ASN A 680 -19.91 0.58 -25.52
C ASN A 680 -20.71 -0.73 -25.64
N GLU A 681 -20.40 -1.75 -24.84
CA GLU A 681 -21.16 -2.99 -24.83
C GLU A 681 -22.45 -2.87 -24.00
N PRO A 682 -23.53 -3.57 -24.39
CA PRO A 682 -24.75 -3.60 -23.59
C PRO A 682 -24.46 -4.24 -22.22
N SER A 683 -25.04 -3.67 -21.17
CA SER A 683 -24.95 -4.24 -19.83
C SER A 683 -25.55 -5.65 -19.78
N PRO A 684 -24.92 -6.59 -19.06
CA PRO A 684 -25.54 -7.90 -18.80
C PRO A 684 -26.92 -7.73 -18.16
N LYS A 685 -27.89 -8.56 -18.55
CA LYS A 685 -29.25 -8.50 -18.03
C LYS A 685 -29.62 -9.75 -17.24
N VAL A 686 -30.46 -9.57 -16.24
CA VAL A 686 -31.04 -10.66 -15.44
C VAL A 686 -31.81 -11.60 -16.36
N GLY A 687 -31.59 -12.91 -16.20
CA GLY A 687 -32.24 -13.96 -17.00
C GLY A 687 -31.67 -14.16 -18.41
N GLU A 688 -30.82 -13.27 -18.91
CA GLU A 688 -30.17 -13.43 -20.22
C GLU A 688 -28.84 -14.18 -20.09
N ARG A 689 -28.64 -15.21 -20.93
CA ARG A 689 -27.42 -16.02 -20.91
C ARG A 689 -26.24 -15.25 -21.51
N ILE A 690 -25.15 -15.14 -20.76
CA ILE A 690 -23.89 -14.51 -21.20
C ILE A 690 -22.73 -15.50 -21.17
N LEU A 691 -21.83 -15.42 -22.14
CA LEU A 691 -20.58 -16.19 -22.17
C LEU A 691 -19.48 -15.42 -21.45
N CYS A 692 -18.98 -15.98 -20.35
CA CYS A 692 -17.86 -15.45 -19.57
C CYS A 692 -16.58 -16.20 -19.96
N ARG A 693 -15.55 -15.48 -20.41
CA ARG A 693 -14.25 -16.07 -20.79
C ARG A 693 -13.16 -15.54 -19.88
N HIS A 694 -12.25 -16.39 -19.42
CA HIS A 694 -11.03 -15.93 -18.78
C HIS A 694 -10.19 -15.14 -19.81
N PRO A 695 -9.63 -13.96 -19.47
CA PRO A 695 -8.99 -13.06 -20.44
C PRO A 695 -7.79 -13.68 -21.17
N PHE A 696 -7.07 -14.60 -20.53
CA PHE A 696 -5.80 -15.14 -21.06
C PHE A 696 -5.72 -16.68 -21.04
N ASN A 697 -6.81 -17.38 -20.73
CA ASN A 697 -6.82 -18.85 -20.68
C ASN A 697 -8.07 -19.36 -21.38
N GLU A 698 -7.91 -19.78 -22.63
CA GLU A 698 -9.02 -20.08 -23.53
C GLU A 698 -9.92 -21.22 -23.03
N SER A 699 -9.31 -22.18 -22.33
CA SER A 699 -10.01 -23.35 -21.78
C SER A 699 -10.96 -22.98 -20.63
N LYS A 700 -10.74 -21.84 -19.96
CA LYS A 700 -11.56 -21.38 -18.83
C LYS A 700 -12.67 -20.46 -19.32
N ARG A 701 -13.83 -21.06 -19.60
CA ARG A 701 -15.05 -20.33 -20.02
C ARG A 701 -16.32 -20.98 -19.49
N ALA A 702 -17.36 -20.19 -19.26
CA ALA A 702 -18.65 -20.68 -18.78
C ALA A 702 -19.79 -19.79 -19.26
N TYR A 703 -20.97 -20.38 -19.47
CA TYR A 703 -22.21 -19.63 -19.60
C TYR A 703 -22.79 -19.33 -18.22
N VAL A 704 -23.26 -18.10 -18.03
CA VAL A 704 -23.93 -17.66 -16.81
C VAL A 704 -25.29 -17.08 -17.16
N VAL A 705 -26.31 -17.42 -16.37
CA VAL A 705 -27.65 -16.81 -16.44
C VAL A 705 -27.88 -16.09 -15.11
N PRO A 706 -27.53 -14.80 -15.01
CA PRO A 706 -27.53 -14.08 -13.74
C PRO A 706 -28.95 -13.89 -13.24
N GLN A 707 -29.15 -14.02 -11.93
CA GLN A 707 -30.41 -13.68 -11.25
C GLN A 707 -30.39 -12.25 -10.69
N GLN A 708 -29.19 -11.70 -10.49
CA GLN A 708 -28.96 -10.30 -10.18
C GLN A 708 -27.66 -9.90 -10.89
N VAL A 709 -27.65 -8.65 -11.38
CA VAL A 709 -26.49 -8.00 -11.99
C VAL A 709 -26.22 -6.73 -11.21
N GLU A 710 -24.99 -6.55 -10.75
CA GLU A 710 -24.52 -5.34 -10.06
C GLU A 710 -23.40 -4.71 -10.87
N GLU A 711 -23.54 -3.43 -11.23
CA GLU A 711 -22.44 -2.65 -11.80
C GLU A 711 -21.52 -2.16 -10.67
N LEU A 712 -20.23 -2.46 -10.79
CA LEU A 712 -19.28 -2.26 -9.71
C LEU A 712 -18.68 -0.85 -9.69
N LEU A 713 -18.34 -0.31 -10.86
CA LEU A 713 -17.69 1.00 -10.96
C LEU A 713 -18.73 2.13 -10.91
N LYS A 714 -18.57 3.04 -9.96
CA LYS A 714 -19.40 4.24 -9.83
C LYS A 714 -18.56 5.51 -9.84
N CYS A 715 -19.13 6.62 -10.27
CA CYS A 715 -18.42 7.90 -10.36
C CYS A 715 -18.39 8.62 -9.00
N TYR A 716 -17.21 8.76 -8.39
CA TYR A 716 -17.04 9.45 -7.09
C TYR A 716 -16.48 10.87 -7.23
N TRP A 717 -15.89 11.17 -8.39
CA TRP A 717 -15.43 12.51 -8.74
C TRP A 717 -15.67 12.70 -10.24
N PRO A 718 -16.65 13.51 -10.66
CA PRO A 718 -17.01 13.64 -12.07
C PRO A 718 -16.11 14.60 -12.84
N GLY A 719 -15.17 15.30 -12.19
CA GLY A 719 -14.35 16.32 -12.83
C GLY A 719 -15.22 17.40 -13.49
N SER A 720 -15.01 17.60 -14.80
CA SER A 720 -15.81 18.47 -15.66
C SER A 720 -16.98 17.78 -16.35
N SER A 721 -17.19 16.47 -16.12
CA SER A 721 -18.30 15.71 -16.73
C SER A 721 -19.63 15.93 -16.01
N ASP A 722 -20.73 15.77 -16.74
CA ASP A 722 -22.10 15.85 -16.20
C ASP A 722 -22.54 14.58 -15.46
N LYS A 723 -21.61 13.67 -15.14
CA LYS A 723 -21.96 12.40 -14.51
C LYS A 723 -22.38 12.61 -13.05
N PRO A 724 -23.41 11.89 -12.59
CA PRO A 724 -23.83 11.99 -11.19
C PRO A 724 -22.69 11.50 -10.29
N ARG A 725 -22.36 12.33 -9.31
CA ARG A 725 -21.40 11.99 -8.26
C ARG A 725 -22.07 11.14 -7.20
N GLU A 726 -21.44 10.02 -6.87
CA GLU A 726 -21.76 9.22 -5.69
C GLU A 726 -21.14 9.82 -4.43
N ASP A 727 -21.91 9.79 -3.35
CA ASP A 727 -21.42 10.18 -2.03
C ASP A 727 -20.67 9.04 -1.35
N LEU A 728 -19.67 9.40 -0.54
CA LEU A 728 -18.97 8.46 0.31
C LEU A 728 -19.84 8.17 1.55
N PRO A 729 -20.27 6.92 1.78
CA PRO A 729 -21.05 6.59 2.96
C PRO A 729 -20.21 6.69 4.25
N PRO A 730 -20.84 6.87 5.41
CA PRO A 730 -20.16 6.80 6.71
C PRO A 730 -19.41 5.48 6.91
N LEU A 731 -18.27 5.52 7.61
CA LEU A 731 -17.42 4.34 7.87
C LEU A 731 -18.18 3.15 8.47
N LYS A 732 -19.19 3.42 9.32
CA LYS A 732 -20.04 2.38 9.90
C LYS A 732 -20.87 1.65 8.84
N ASP A 733 -21.44 2.38 7.89
CA ASP A 733 -22.25 1.79 6.81
C ASP A 733 -21.37 0.99 5.84
N ILE A 734 -20.15 1.48 5.59
CA ILE A 734 -19.11 0.75 4.84
C ILE A 734 -18.79 -0.58 5.54
N ARG A 735 -18.52 -0.54 6.84
CA ARG A 735 -18.23 -1.74 7.66
C ARG A 735 -19.38 -2.74 7.62
N ASP A 736 -20.61 -2.26 7.83
CA ASP A 736 -21.80 -3.12 7.86
C ASP A 736 -22.05 -3.76 6.49
N SER A 737 -21.79 -3.03 5.39
CA SER A 737 -21.83 -3.55 4.02
C SER A 737 -20.74 -4.59 3.77
N CYS A 738 -19.50 -4.31 4.19
CA CYS A 738 -18.35 -5.22 4.08
C CYS A 738 -18.65 -6.57 4.75
N ILE A 739 -19.09 -6.55 6.01
CA ILE A 739 -19.43 -7.77 6.76
C ILE A 739 -20.53 -8.55 6.04
N LYS A 740 -21.59 -7.89 5.57
CA LYS A 740 -22.67 -8.54 4.81
C LYS A 740 -22.18 -9.17 3.50
N GLN A 741 -21.28 -8.50 2.77
CA GLN A 741 -20.71 -9.04 1.54
C GLN A 741 -19.85 -10.27 1.81
N LEU A 742 -18.98 -10.23 2.82
CA LEU A 742 -18.17 -11.37 3.25
C LEU A 742 -19.03 -12.57 3.65
N GLU A 743 -20.15 -12.34 4.36
CA GLU A 743 -21.12 -13.39 4.73
C GLU A 743 -21.88 -13.95 3.54
N ARG A 744 -22.07 -13.14 2.49
CA ARG A 744 -22.72 -13.53 1.23
C ARG A 744 -21.75 -14.24 0.27
N MET A 745 -20.46 -14.35 0.57
CA MET A 745 -19.53 -15.12 -0.25
C MET A 745 -19.76 -16.62 -0.10
N ARG A 746 -19.50 -17.38 -1.17
CA ARG A 746 -19.59 -18.85 -1.11
C ARG A 746 -18.51 -19.39 -0.15
N PRO A 747 -18.84 -20.31 0.78
CA PRO A 747 -17.90 -20.73 1.84
C PRO A 747 -16.57 -21.31 1.36
N ASP A 748 -16.51 -21.86 0.15
CA ASP A 748 -15.30 -22.41 -0.46
C ASP A 748 -14.31 -21.37 -0.98
N HIS A 749 -14.76 -20.16 -1.31
CA HIS A 749 -13.89 -19.00 -1.57
C HIS A 749 -13.26 -18.45 -0.28
N MET A 750 -13.92 -18.67 0.87
CA MET A 750 -13.55 -18.10 2.16
C MET A 750 -12.63 -19.00 3.00
N ARG A 751 -12.32 -20.23 2.55
CA ARG A 751 -11.48 -21.17 3.30
C ARG A 751 -10.04 -20.69 3.36
N LYS A 752 -9.36 -20.98 4.47
CA LYS A 752 -7.93 -20.69 4.63
C LYS A 752 -7.05 -21.60 3.77
N LEU A 753 -7.33 -22.90 3.75
CA LEU A 753 -6.56 -23.90 3.03
C LEU A 753 -7.25 -24.23 1.71
N ASN A 754 -6.49 -24.09 0.60
CA ASN A 754 -6.93 -24.39 -0.76
C ASN A 754 -8.32 -23.80 -1.11
N PRO A 755 -8.52 -22.47 -0.93
CA PRO A 755 -9.76 -21.83 -1.35
C PRO A 755 -9.99 -22.04 -2.85
N THR A 756 -11.26 -22.15 -3.25
CA THR A 756 -11.60 -22.26 -4.67
C THR A 756 -11.43 -20.90 -5.34
N PRO A 757 -10.76 -20.80 -6.50
CA PRO A 757 -10.58 -19.53 -7.17
C PRO A 757 -11.91 -18.88 -7.59
N TYR A 758 -12.05 -17.58 -7.30
CA TYR A 758 -13.18 -16.80 -7.81
C TYR A 758 -12.99 -16.51 -9.31
N LYS A 759 -14.10 -16.51 -10.07
CA LYS A 759 -14.03 -16.31 -11.53
C LYS A 759 -14.02 -14.83 -11.85
N VAL A 760 -12.95 -14.39 -12.51
CA VAL A 760 -12.89 -13.09 -13.19
C VAL A 760 -12.85 -13.34 -14.69
N SER A 761 -13.71 -12.65 -15.44
CA SER A 761 -13.92 -12.91 -16.86
C SER A 761 -14.10 -11.63 -17.66
N VAL A 762 -14.01 -11.76 -18.97
CA VAL A 762 -14.33 -10.74 -19.97
C VAL A 762 -15.49 -11.22 -20.83
N SER A 763 -16.21 -10.28 -21.45
CA SER A 763 -17.20 -10.58 -22.49
C SER A 763 -16.54 -11.26 -23.69
N ALA A 764 -17.34 -11.94 -24.52
CA ALA A 764 -16.83 -12.54 -25.76
C ALA A 764 -16.21 -11.48 -26.69
N LYS A 765 -16.86 -10.31 -26.84
CA LYS A 765 -16.35 -9.23 -27.69
C LYS A 765 -15.03 -8.65 -27.16
N LEU A 766 -14.95 -8.41 -25.85
CA LEU A 766 -13.71 -7.90 -25.24
C LEU A 766 -12.59 -8.94 -25.31
N TYR A 767 -12.90 -10.24 -25.14
CA TYR A 767 -11.93 -11.31 -25.35
C TYR A 767 -11.33 -11.28 -26.76
N ASP A 768 -12.18 -11.25 -27.79
CA ASP A 768 -11.73 -11.27 -29.18
C ASP A 768 -10.93 -9.98 -29.49
N PHE A 769 -11.35 -8.84 -28.93
CA PHE A 769 -10.63 -7.57 -29.05
C PHE A 769 -9.24 -7.59 -28.38
N ILE A 770 -9.10 -8.18 -27.19
CA ILE A 770 -7.81 -8.35 -26.51
C ILE A 770 -6.84 -9.11 -27.41
N HIS A 771 -7.28 -10.24 -27.99
CA HIS A 771 -6.42 -11.09 -28.81
C HIS A 771 -6.08 -10.41 -30.15
N PHE A 772 -7.03 -9.70 -30.75
CA PHE A 772 -6.76 -8.87 -31.93
C PHE A 772 -5.69 -7.82 -31.65
N LEU A 773 -5.83 -7.04 -30.56
CA LEU A 773 -4.88 -6.00 -30.23
C LEU A 773 -3.51 -6.58 -29.85
N TRP A 774 -3.47 -7.70 -29.12
CA TRP A 774 -2.23 -8.40 -28.81
C TRP A 774 -1.48 -8.76 -30.09
N LEU A 775 -2.15 -9.41 -31.05
CA LEU A 775 -1.52 -9.85 -32.30
C LEU A 775 -0.98 -8.69 -33.15
N ASN A 776 -1.61 -7.51 -33.07
CA ASN A 776 -1.14 -6.32 -33.79
C ASN A 776 0.05 -5.63 -33.12
N GLU A 777 0.16 -5.68 -31.79
CA GLU A 777 1.23 -5.02 -31.04
C GLU A 777 2.46 -5.93 -30.82
N ALA A 778 2.28 -7.25 -30.91
CA ALA A 778 3.36 -8.22 -30.75
C ALA A 778 4.25 -8.24 -32.01
N PRO A 779 5.56 -7.94 -31.91
CA PRO A 779 6.44 -7.97 -33.07
C PRO A 779 6.58 -9.39 -33.64
N VAL A 780 6.49 -9.50 -34.97
CA VAL A 780 6.69 -10.77 -35.69
C VAL A 780 8.18 -11.00 -35.89
N GLY A 781 8.68 -12.14 -35.40
CA GLY A 781 10.07 -12.54 -35.65
C GLY A 781 10.20 -13.33 -36.93
N GLU A 782 11.25 -13.07 -37.70
CA GLU A 782 11.74 -13.96 -38.76
C GLU A 782 12.82 -14.87 -38.16
N LEU A 783 12.68 -16.19 -38.36
CA LEU A 783 13.71 -17.17 -38.00
C LEU A 783 14.52 -17.48 -39.26
N GLN A 784 15.85 -17.39 -39.20
CA GLN A 784 16.76 -17.75 -40.29
C GLN A 784 17.39 -19.11 -40.09
#